data_AF-A0A852VHK4-F1
#
_entry.id   AF-A0A852VHK4-F1
#
_cell.length_a   1.000
_cell.length_b   1.000
_cell.length_c   1.000
_cell.angle_alpha   90.00
_cell.angle_beta   90.00
_cell.angle_gamma   90.00
#
_symmetry.space_group_name_H-M   'P 1'
#
loop_
_entity.id
_entity.type
_entity.pdbx_description
1 polymer ?
#
loop_
_entity_poly.entity_id
_entity_poly.type
_entity_poly.pdbx_seq_one_letter_code
_entity_poly.pdbx_strand_id
1 'polypeptide(L)'
;MKKCAVRAGVPALSGVLALAVVGIWGWCGGRMLAQGFGPDSDSLPGSAAGRRPMTFADLQRMKRVSDPQVSPSGKWVMFSATDVDLEKNTKVNHLWVVPMAAPAAASGKSEGAGVVAKERQVTFWKDGESGGRFSPDGRQVAFVATESTTGLSQIFLAAWDDATGTLGTPKRLTNVSTEADGPVWSPNSQRILFASRVYPECSDEASWVDEDLCNKKKDDAAAASPVKAQVFEHLLYRHWNSYLGPKRSHVLVVSAADGNAIRDLTPRRDIGEAESPTFTLGGPMGYAWAPGSEEIAYVTNVDLVRAASTNNDVFTLLLDDANAKPRRISASFGSDDGPSYSPDGKYIAFRSQERAGYESDRFRLMLFDRLAGKAKELLPKFDRWIDEYTWGPDSTIYFVSGNAGEARIFWTSLTIGEISVIRGSGEYGELSVRKDSGSRGFYLIATKMKADAPATLVRVQPEDGGTTNPSTFTSLGVSSEEFATERVLISMNQQILSGLELPKMNSFWFTGAEGAKVQGFVIRPPNFNASRKYPLKFLIHGGPQGAWGDMWSYRWNAELMAASGYVVVMVNPRGSTGYGQAFIDGVNGDWGGKAYVDLMKGLDYAEAHYSFIDKRRECALGASYGGFMANWILTHTNRFACIVTHDGMFNPESAYGTTEELWFNEWEFRRPEEIAPGQPWRYAAGPVANDPFRRWSPMLAIENAKTPTLVIHSQRDYRLDVSEGFQLFTALQRLNVPSRMLYFPDEGHWVLKPQNSKLWYETVGEWCDRWTKTNLYADLVPDTEAPVAPAKAKGTTRATAVPANPTTHSAPVAAGPGVEDLPQRAVGSEDFTVAIGAPQDEVKAGTDAKVTIALRNVSNHQIAFAHKPGANNPEFSYRIEVKDAKGHEVEGTAYGREALQHQQEETRMVEYVQPGKAAVQTAHLERLVNMNRPGRYTVVVFRKDAKNGAVVRSNELTMNVVP
;
A
#
# COMPACT_ATOMS: atom_id res chain seq x y z
N MET A 1 21.19 -50.28 -50.28
CA MET A 1 20.48 -51.30 -49.48
C MET A 1 19.66 -50.54 -48.43
N LYS A 2 18.46 -49.99 -48.68
CA LYS A 2 17.12 -50.47 -49.06
C LYS A 2 16.40 -51.34 -48.00
N LYS A 3 15.21 -50.83 -47.60
CA LYS A 3 14.00 -51.44 -46.93
C LYS A 3 13.97 -51.33 -45.39
N CYS A 4 12.85 -51.03 -44.70
CA CYS A 4 11.39 -51.07 -44.95
C CYS A 4 10.68 -50.00 -44.04
N ALA A 5 9.67 -49.23 -44.49
CA ALA A 5 8.20 -49.51 -44.61
C ALA A 5 7.46 -49.36 -43.24
N VAL A 6 6.27 -48.77 -43.01
CA VAL A 6 4.96 -48.59 -43.71
C VAL A 6 4.20 -47.43 -42.98
N ARG A 7 3.63 -46.39 -43.64
CA ARG A 7 2.17 -46.09 -43.90
C ARG A 7 1.19 -46.43 -42.75
N ALA A 8 0.02 -45.81 -42.53
CA ALA A 8 -0.75 -44.67 -43.01
C ALA A 8 -2.07 -44.69 -42.19
N GLY A 9 -2.86 -43.60 -42.14
CA GLY A 9 -4.26 -43.72 -41.72
C GLY A 9 -4.99 -42.46 -41.29
N VAL A 10 -5.21 -41.53 -42.23
CA VAL A 10 -6.36 -40.60 -42.22
C VAL A 10 -7.42 -41.22 -43.16
N PRO A 11 -8.72 -40.97 -42.94
CA PRO A 11 -9.57 -40.58 -44.08
C PRO A 11 -10.51 -39.42 -43.70
N ALA A 12 -10.55 -38.33 -44.49
CA ALA A 12 -11.43 -38.08 -45.65
C ALA A 12 -12.76 -37.43 -45.21
N LEU A 13 -13.41 -36.47 -45.89
CA LEU A 13 -13.67 -36.21 -47.32
C LEU A 13 -13.85 -34.68 -47.56
N SER A 14 -13.36 -34.08 -48.66
CA SER A 14 -14.03 -33.86 -49.98
C SER A 14 -15.25 -32.92 -49.90
N GLY A 15 -15.49 -31.88 -50.71
CA GLY A 15 -15.06 -31.35 -52.02
C GLY A 15 -16.25 -30.45 -52.49
N VAL A 16 -16.13 -29.38 -53.28
CA VAL A 16 -16.10 -29.39 -54.76
C VAL A 16 -16.31 -27.95 -55.32
N LEU A 17 -15.48 -27.62 -56.32
CA LEU A 17 -15.54 -26.73 -57.52
C LEU A 17 -16.13 -25.30 -57.44
N ALA A 18 -15.47 -24.22 -57.91
CA ALA A 18 -14.72 -23.87 -59.14
C ALA A 18 -15.57 -23.21 -60.25
N LEU A 19 -15.20 -21.98 -60.63
CA LEU A 19 -15.34 -21.46 -62.00
C LEU A 19 -14.36 -20.28 -62.21
N ALA A 20 -13.63 -20.35 -63.32
CA ALA A 20 -12.60 -19.43 -63.75
C ALA A 20 -13.13 -18.44 -64.80
N VAL A 21 -12.58 -17.22 -64.84
CA VAL A 21 -12.46 -16.41 -66.06
C VAL A 21 -11.10 -15.71 -66.07
N VAL A 22 -10.46 -15.79 -67.24
CA VAL A 22 -9.10 -15.38 -67.61
C VAL A 22 -9.08 -13.93 -68.11
N GLY A 23 -7.96 -13.22 -67.90
CA GLY A 23 -7.54 -12.15 -68.81
C GLY A 23 -6.72 -11.00 -68.21
N ILE A 24 -5.42 -11.21 -67.99
CA ILE A 24 -4.41 -10.13 -67.84
C ILE A 24 -3.58 -10.09 -69.13
N TRP A 25 -3.39 -8.88 -69.67
CA TRP A 25 -2.30 -8.52 -70.57
C TRP A 25 -1.13 -7.96 -69.75
N GLY A 26 0.10 -8.36 -70.09
CA GLY A 26 1.31 -7.68 -69.62
C GLY A 26 2.53 -8.57 -69.52
N TRP A 27 3.34 -8.61 -70.58
CA TRP A 27 4.71 -9.12 -70.55
C TRP A 27 5.66 -8.01 -70.97
N CYS A 28 6.75 -7.88 -70.20
CA CYS A 28 8.15 -7.58 -70.57
C CYS A 28 8.80 -6.48 -69.73
N GLY A 29 9.88 -6.85 -69.03
CA GLY A 29 10.81 -5.87 -68.43
C GLY A 29 11.79 -6.39 -67.37
N GLY A 30 12.64 -7.37 -67.70
CA GLY A 30 14.07 -7.44 -67.30
C GLY A 30 14.56 -7.25 -65.85
N ARG A 31 14.88 -8.39 -65.21
CA ARG A 31 16.08 -8.72 -64.38
C ARG A 31 16.88 -7.61 -63.66
N MET A 32 17.04 -7.76 -62.34
CA MET A 32 18.37 -8.00 -61.72
C MET A 32 18.25 -8.63 -60.33
N LEU A 33 19.32 -9.34 -59.95
CA LEU A 33 19.39 -10.48 -59.04
C LEU A 33 19.38 -10.12 -57.54
N ALA A 34 18.78 -11.01 -56.76
CA ALA A 34 18.87 -11.09 -55.31
C ALA A 34 20.17 -11.79 -54.86
N GLN A 35 20.86 -11.18 -53.90
CA GLN A 35 21.73 -11.80 -52.88
C GLN A 35 21.56 -10.88 -51.65
N GLY A 36 21.14 -11.31 -50.47
CA GLY A 36 21.66 -12.40 -49.64
C GLY A 36 22.18 -11.74 -48.37
N PHE A 37 21.36 -11.67 -47.32
CA PHE A 37 21.74 -11.11 -46.01
C PHE A 37 22.58 -12.13 -45.24
N GLY A 38 23.77 -11.71 -44.79
CA GLY A 38 24.67 -12.40 -43.86
C GLY A 38 25.81 -11.45 -43.40
N PRO A 39 26.41 -11.68 -42.21
CA PRO A 39 26.84 -10.62 -41.29
C PRO A 39 28.34 -10.25 -41.31
N ASP A 40 28.66 -9.21 -40.51
CA ASP A 40 29.97 -8.71 -40.04
C ASP A 40 30.86 -7.88 -40.98
N SER A 41 31.11 -6.63 -40.59
CA SER A 41 32.49 -6.11 -40.44
C SER A 41 32.52 -4.81 -39.64
N ASP A 42 33.38 -4.81 -38.62
CA ASP A 42 33.88 -3.67 -37.88
C ASP A 42 34.38 -2.54 -38.79
N SER A 43 33.95 -1.30 -38.50
CA SER A 43 34.83 -0.14 -38.58
C SER A 43 34.24 1.05 -37.81
N LEU A 44 34.86 1.37 -36.67
CA LEU A 44 34.87 2.74 -36.14
C LEU A 44 36.01 3.50 -36.84
N PRO A 45 35.79 4.79 -37.15
CA PRO A 45 36.26 5.80 -36.21
C PRO A 45 35.17 6.81 -35.85
N GLY A 46 35.27 7.29 -34.61
CA GLY A 46 34.27 8.13 -33.94
C GLY A 46 33.91 9.41 -34.68
N SER A 47 32.60 9.63 -34.78
CA SER A 47 32.03 10.95 -34.53
C SER A 47 31.19 10.82 -33.25
N ALA A 48 31.35 11.74 -32.31
CA ALA A 48 30.47 11.82 -31.16
C ALA A 48 29.07 12.22 -31.66
N ALA A 49 28.21 11.24 -31.92
CA ALA A 49 26.78 11.49 -32.04
C ALA A 49 26.33 12.14 -30.72
N GLY A 50 25.80 13.35 -30.78
CA GLY A 50 25.32 14.06 -29.60
C GLY A 50 24.29 13.24 -28.82
N ARG A 51 24.25 13.39 -27.50
CA ARG A 51 23.20 12.82 -26.66
C ARG A 51 21.82 13.30 -27.15
N ARG A 52 20.81 12.43 -27.10
CA ARG A 52 19.46 12.71 -27.61
C ARG A 52 18.40 12.68 -26.50
N PRO A 53 17.20 13.26 -26.71
CA PRO A 53 16.09 13.11 -25.78
C PRO A 53 15.70 11.63 -25.55
N MET A 54 15.20 11.32 -24.36
CA MET A 54 14.65 10.00 -24.02
C MET A 54 13.30 9.77 -24.72
N THR A 55 13.08 8.55 -25.21
CA THR A 55 11.79 8.09 -25.72
C THR A 55 11.13 7.11 -24.75
N PHE A 56 9.82 6.88 -24.90
CA PHE A 56 9.14 5.83 -24.13
C PHE A 56 9.76 4.44 -24.36
N ALA A 57 10.21 4.15 -25.59
CA ALA A 57 10.88 2.88 -25.89
C ALA A 57 12.21 2.73 -25.14
N ASP A 58 12.96 3.81 -24.93
CA ASP A 58 14.18 3.77 -24.10
C ASP A 58 13.83 3.44 -22.65
N LEU A 59 12.83 4.13 -22.09
CA LEU A 59 12.37 3.91 -20.71
C LEU A 59 11.94 2.45 -20.49
N GLN A 60 11.22 1.84 -21.44
CA GLN A 60 10.80 0.43 -21.30
C GLN A 60 11.93 -0.58 -21.53
N ARG A 61 12.95 -0.25 -22.33
CA ARG A 61 14.13 -1.12 -22.51
C ARG A 61 15.06 -1.16 -21.30
N MET A 62 14.99 -0.18 -20.41
CA MET A 62 15.79 -0.19 -19.19
C MET A 62 15.32 -1.30 -18.26
N LYS A 63 16.28 -2.12 -17.80
CA LYS A 63 16.08 -3.14 -16.78
C LYS A 63 15.67 -2.50 -15.48
N ARG A 64 14.66 -3.08 -14.82
CA ARG A 64 14.21 -2.65 -13.49
C ARG A 64 14.88 -3.54 -12.45
N VAL A 65 15.78 -2.97 -11.65
CA VAL A 65 16.62 -3.71 -10.69
C VAL A 65 16.03 -3.59 -9.29
N SER A 66 16.00 -4.70 -8.55
CA SER A 66 15.47 -4.78 -7.17
C SER A 66 15.99 -6.02 -6.43
N ASP A 67 15.68 -6.11 -5.15
CA ASP A 67 15.89 -7.26 -4.25
C ASP A 67 17.34 -7.80 -4.23
N PRO A 68 18.37 -6.96 -3.94
CA PRO A 68 19.73 -7.41 -3.82
C PRO A 68 19.95 -8.30 -2.59
N GLN A 69 20.59 -9.44 -2.79
CA GLN A 69 20.88 -10.45 -1.78
C GLN A 69 22.35 -10.84 -1.86
N VAL A 70 23.08 -10.62 -0.77
CA VAL A 70 24.52 -10.94 -0.71
C VAL A 70 24.71 -12.41 -0.35
N SER A 71 25.59 -13.11 -1.07
CA SER A 71 25.90 -14.51 -0.76
C SER A 71 26.52 -14.66 0.64
N PRO A 72 26.34 -15.82 1.32
CA PRO A 72 26.97 -16.08 2.61
C PRO A 72 28.50 -16.10 2.59
N SER A 73 29.13 -16.11 1.41
CA SER A 73 30.57 -15.93 1.25
C SER A 73 30.98 -14.46 1.10
N GLY A 74 30.04 -13.56 0.79
CA GLY A 74 30.30 -12.16 0.44
C GLY A 74 30.87 -11.97 -0.98
N LYS A 75 30.98 -13.03 -1.79
CA LYS A 75 31.58 -12.96 -3.13
C LYS A 75 30.62 -12.53 -4.22
N TRP A 76 29.31 -12.64 -4.00
CA TRP A 76 28.29 -12.42 -5.03
C TRP A 76 27.13 -11.60 -4.47
N VAL A 77 26.51 -10.81 -5.34
CA VAL A 77 25.18 -10.24 -5.13
C VAL A 77 24.24 -10.86 -6.14
N MET A 78 23.20 -11.53 -5.67
CA MET A 78 22.06 -11.93 -6.48
C MET A 78 21.02 -10.81 -6.43
N PHE A 79 20.28 -10.58 -7.52
CA PHE A 79 19.25 -9.54 -7.57
C PHE A 79 18.20 -9.88 -8.63
N SER A 80 17.06 -9.23 -8.57
CA SER A 80 16.01 -9.31 -9.58
C SER A 80 16.21 -8.25 -10.65
N ALA A 81 16.06 -8.64 -11.91
CA ALA A 81 15.99 -7.71 -13.04
C ALA A 81 14.76 -8.02 -13.90
N THR A 82 13.86 -7.04 -14.02
CA THR A 82 12.66 -7.15 -14.85
C THR A 82 12.91 -6.64 -16.26
N ASP A 83 12.52 -7.45 -17.24
CA ASP A 83 12.42 -7.16 -18.66
C ASP A 83 11.01 -6.72 -19.05
N VAL A 84 10.93 -5.82 -20.02
CA VAL A 84 9.67 -5.44 -20.64
C VAL A 84 9.68 -5.88 -22.10
N ASP A 85 8.70 -6.69 -22.48
CA ASP A 85 8.40 -6.99 -23.87
C ASP A 85 7.15 -6.22 -24.28
N LEU A 86 7.35 -5.15 -25.06
CA LEU A 86 6.26 -4.31 -25.54
C LEU A 86 5.34 -5.09 -26.50
N GLU A 87 5.91 -5.88 -27.42
CA GLU A 87 5.13 -6.60 -28.42
C GLU A 87 4.23 -7.65 -27.78
N LYS A 88 4.77 -8.42 -26.83
CA LYS A 88 4.00 -9.41 -26.07
C LYS A 88 3.12 -8.80 -24.98
N ASN A 89 3.28 -7.50 -24.69
CA ASN A 89 2.59 -6.81 -23.60
C ASN A 89 2.85 -7.46 -22.22
N THR A 90 4.07 -7.95 -22.00
CA THR A 90 4.46 -8.70 -20.79
C THR A 90 5.65 -8.06 -20.09
N LYS A 91 5.77 -8.36 -18.81
CA LYS A 91 6.99 -8.15 -18.04
C LYS A 91 7.43 -9.49 -17.48
N VAL A 92 8.71 -9.77 -17.56
CA VAL A 92 9.27 -11.02 -17.05
C VAL A 92 10.43 -10.66 -16.14
N ASN A 93 10.41 -11.17 -14.91
CA ASN A 93 11.48 -10.96 -13.95
C ASN A 93 12.39 -12.18 -13.91
N HIS A 94 13.70 -11.94 -13.82
CA HIS A 94 14.66 -13.01 -13.60
C HIS A 94 15.67 -12.70 -12.50
N LEU A 95 16.27 -13.74 -11.94
CA LEU A 95 17.40 -13.61 -11.03
C LEU A 95 18.71 -13.48 -11.82
N TRP A 96 19.53 -12.52 -11.38
CA TRP A 96 20.84 -12.20 -11.90
C TRP A 96 21.86 -12.23 -10.78
N VAL A 97 23.13 -12.41 -11.12
CA VAL A 97 24.24 -12.32 -10.18
C VAL A 97 25.34 -11.41 -10.72
N VAL A 98 26.02 -10.72 -9.81
CA VAL A 98 27.22 -9.95 -10.09
C VAL A 98 28.27 -10.23 -9.02
N PRO A 99 29.56 -10.39 -9.36
CA PRO A 99 30.57 -10.62 -8.35
C PRO A 99 30.84 -9.34 -7.55
N MET A 100 31.13 -9.50 -6.27
CA MET A 100 31.45 -8.41 -5.36
C MET A 100 32.82 -7.83 -5.66
N ALA A 101 33.79 -8.63 -6.09
CA ALA A 101 35.13 -8.12 -6.41
C ALA A 101 35.09 -7.16 -7.61
N ALA A 102 35.88 -6.09 -7.55
CA ALA A 102 36.11 -5.26 -8.73
C ALA A 102 36.85 -6.09 -9.81
N PRO A 103 36.54 -5.93 -11.10
CA PRO A 103 37.35 -6.50 -12.16
C PRO A 103 38.80 -6.03 -11.99
N ALA A 104 39.77 -6.94 -12.15
CA ALA A 104 41.16 -6.52 -12.20
C ALA A 104 41.31 -5.45 -13.28
N ALA A 105 41.87 -4.29 -12.93
CA ALA A 105 42.09 -3.21 -13.88
C ALA A 105 42.88 -3.78 -15.07
N ALA A 106 42.30 -3.75 -16.27
CA ALA A 106 43.06 -3.96 -17.48
C ALA A 106 44.20 -2.93 -17.46
N SER A 107 45.43 -3.41 -17.45
CA SER A 107 46.64 -2.62 -17.29
C SER A 107 46.61 -1.38 -18.21
N GLY A 108 46.58 -0.20 -17.59
CA GLY A 108 47.06 1.04 -18.22
C GLY A 108 46.04 2.00 -18.87
N LYS A 109 44.77 2.06 -18.46
CA LYS A 109 43.89 3.19 -18.82
C LYS A 109 43.30 3.88 -17.59
N SER A 110 43.50 5.19 -17.55
CA SER A 110 43.21 6.14 -16.48
C SER A 110 41.78 6.11 -15.94
N GLU A 111 41.67 6.35 -14.64
CA GLU A 111 40.46 6.52 -13.83
C GLU A 111 39.49 7.52 -14.46
N GLY A 112 38.32 7.04 -14.88
CA GLY A 112 37.29 7.87 -15.49
C GLY A 112 36.13 7.08 -16.11
N ALA A 113 35.75 5.95 -15.49
CA ALA A 113 34.54 5.14 -15.68
C ALA A 113 34.89 3.77 -15.09
N GLY A 114 34.48 3.53 -13.84
CA GLY A 114 34.82 2.30 -13.12
C GLY A 114 34.49 1.05 -13.94
N VAL A 115 35.46 0.15 -14.09
CA VAL A 115 35.24 -1.14 -14.73
C VAL A 115 34.23 -1.91 -13.87
N VAL A 116 33.03 -2.12 -14.38
CA VAL A 116 31.95 -2.85 -13.69
C VAL A 116 32.11 -4.34 -13.96
N ALA A 117 31.93 -5.18 -12.93
CA ALA A 117 31.99 -6.62 -13.14
C ALA A 117 30.75 -7.11 -13.90
N LYS A 118 30.94 -8.05 -14.82
CA LYS A 118 29.88 -8.46 -15.74
C LYS A 118 28.82 -9.28 -15.01
N GLU A 119 27.66 -8.66 -14.81
CA GLU A 119 26.44 -9.29 -14.35
C GLU A 119 25.93 -10.36 -15.33
N ARG A 120 25.25 -11.40 -14.82
CA ARG A 120 24.65 -12.44 -15.65
C ARG A 120 23.38 -13.03 -15.04
N GLN A 121 22.45 -13.40 -15.92
CA GLN A 121 21.23 -14.11 -15.56
C GLN A 121 21.55 -15.53 -15.08
N VAL A 122 20.84 -16.01 -14.06
CA VAL A 122 21.05 -17.35 -13.47
C VAL A 122 19.84 -18.26 -13.51
N THR A 123 18.67 -17.70 -13.78
CA THR A 123 17.39 -18.41 -13.88
C THR A 123 16.66 -17.95 -15.15
N PHE A 124 15.82 -18.81 -15.71
CA PHE A 124 15.25 -18.63 -17.06
C PHE A 124 13.80 -19.12 -17.14
N TRP A 125 12.99 -18.85 -16.11
CA TRP A 125 11.61 -19.33 -16.08
C TRP A 125 10.74 -18.58 -17.08
N LYS A 126 9.92 -19.28 -17.86
CA LYS A 126 9.16 -18.66 -18.96
C LYS A 126 8.31 -17.47 -18.52
N ASP A 127 7.60 -17.63 -17.41
CA ASP A 127 6.69 -16.63 -16.87
C ASP A 127 7.36 -15.75 -15.78
N GLY A 128 8.67 -15.94 -15.58
CA GLY A 128 9.49 -15.26 -14.59
C GLY A 128 9.51 -15.95 -13.23
N GLU A 129 10.40 -15.45 -12.38
CA GLU A 129 10.62 -15.93 -11.02
C GLU A 129 11.03 -14.76 -10.11
N SER A 130 10.94 -14.94 -8.79
CA SER A 130 11.26 -13.87 -7.82
C SER A 130 11.76 -14.42 -6.48
N GLY A 131 12.17 -13.52 -5.58
CA GLY A 131 12.48 -13.86 -4.19
C GLY A 131 13.68 -14.80 -4.03
N GLY A 132 14.75 -14.59 -4.80
CA GLY A 132 15.97 -15.40 -4.66
C GLY A 132 16.60 -15.22 -3.28
N ARG A 133 16.79 -16.29 -2.50
CA ARG A 133 17.37 -16.24 -1.15
C ARG A 133 18.43 -17.32 -0.99
N PHE A 134 19.67 -16.90 -0.70
CA PHE A 134 20.73 -17.84 -0.33
C PHE A 134 20.40 -18.54 0.99
N SER A 135 20.62 -19.85 1.06
CA SER A 135 20.64 -20.56 2.34
C SER A 135 21.80 -20.02 3.19
N PRO A 136 21.66 -19.88 4.52
CA PRO A 136 22.73 -19.36 5.38
C PRO A 136 24.05 -20.15 5.31
N ASP A 137 24.01 -21.45 5.01
CA ASP A 137 25.19 -22.29 4.80
C ASP A 137 25.89 -22.08 3.44
N GLY A 138 25.29 -21.29 2.54
CA GLY A 138 25.84 -20.94 1.23
C GLY A 138 25.79 -22.07 0.20
N ARG A 139 24.95 -23.09 0.39
CA ARG A 139 24.88 -24.26 -0.51
C ARG A 139 23.71 -24.23 -1.47
N GLN A 140 22.67 -23.46 -1.18
CA GLN A 140 21.44 -23.46 -1.95
C GLN A 140 20.89 -22.05 -2.13
N VAL A 141 20.02 -21.89 -3.13
CA VAL A 141 19.17 -20.72 -3.33
C VAL A 141 17.72 -21.20 -3.39
N ALA A 142 16.87 -20.59 -2.56
CA ALA A 142 15.43 -20.68 -2.68
C ALA A 142 14.90 -19.56 -3.58
N PHE A 143 13.86 -19.81 -4.35
CA PHE A 143 13.15 -18.78 -5.12
C PHE A 143 11.72 -19.23 -5.42
N VAL A 144 10.85 -18.29 -5.78
CA VAL A 144 9.45 -18.54 -6.12
C VAL A 144 9.28 -18.52 -7.62
N ALA A 145 8.62 -19.55 -8.16
CA ALA A 145 8.29 -19.64 -9.57
C ALA A 145 6.98 -20.41 -9.80
N THR A 146 6.34 -20.17 -10.93
CA THR A 146 5.13 -20.90 -11.34
C THR A 146 5.49 -22.32 -11.76
N GLU A 147 4.86 -23.33 -11.15
CA GLU A 147 5.03 -24.73 -11.54
C GLU A 147 4.31 -25.00 -12.88
N SER A 148 5.06 -25.46 -13.87
CA SER A 148 4.57 -25.66 -15.24
C SER A 148 3.39 -26.62 -15.37
N THR A 149 3.29 -27.62 -14.48
CA THR A 149 2.24 -28.65 -14.53
C THR A 149 0.92 -28.20 -13.90
N THR A 150 0.98 -27.37 -12.85
CA THR A 150 -0.20 -26.96 -12.08
C THR A 150 -0.59 -25.51 -12.32
N GLY A 151 0.34 -24.67 -12.79
CA GLY A 151 0.16 -23.22 -12.90
C GLY A 151 0.22 -22.48 -11.56
N LEU A 152 0.58 -23.16 -10.47
CA LEU A 152 0.61 -22.60 -9.12
C LEU A 152 2.02 -22.10 -8.75
N SER A 153 2.11 -21.00 -8.03
CA SER A 153 3.40 -20.50 -7.49
C SER A 153 3.91 -21.41 -6.38
N GLN A 154 5.17 -21.85 -6.48
CA GLN A 154 5.82 -22.73 -5.51
C GLN A 154 7.26 -22.27 -5.23
N ILE A 155 7.81 -22.72 -4.11
CA ILE A 155 9.22 -22.53 -3.77
C ILE A 155 10.05 -23.63 -4.44
N PHE A 156 11.15 -23.22 -5.08
CA PHE A 156 12.15 -24.08 -5.70
C PHE A 156 13.49 -23.91 -5.00
N LEU A 157 14.27 -24.99 -4.90
CA LEU A 157 15.64 -24.99 -4.43
C LEU A 157 16.60 -25.35 -5.57
N ALA A 158 17.67 -24.58 -5.71
CA ALA A 158 18.78 -24.87 -6.60
C ALA A 158 20.10 -24.88 -5.82
N ALA A 159 21.00 -25.81 -6.15
CA ALA A 159 22.34 -25.81 -5.58
C ALA A 159 23.11 -24.55 -6.02
N TRP A 160 23.83 -23.94 -5.10
CA TRP A 160 24.69 -22.79 -5.35
C TRP A 160 26.15 -23.21 -5.42
N ASP A 161 26.82 -22.87 -6.51
CA ASP A 161 28.27 -22.97 -6.61
C ASP A 161 28.89 -21.59 -6.39
N ASP A 162 29.42 -21.39 -5.17
CA ASP A 162 30.05 -20.13 -4.77
C ASP A 162 31.34 -19.81 -5.53
N ALA A 163 32.04 -20.83 -6.06
CA ALA A 163 33.28 -20.62 -6.79
C ALA A 163 33.01 -19.99 -8.16
N THR A 164 31.93 -20.39 -8.82
CA THR A 164 31.56 -19.93 -10.16
C THR A 164 30.41 -18.92 -10.17
N GLY A 165 29.68 -18.81 -9.06
CA GLY A 165 28.45 -18.03 -8.88
C GLY A 165 27.23 -18.64 -9.58
N THR A 166 27.24 -19.93 -9.91
CA THR A 166 26.23 -20.56 -10.77
C THR A 166 25.17 -21.31 -9.97
N LEU A 167 23.99 -21.47 -10.57
CA LEU A 167 22.90 -22.29 -10.04
C LEU A 167 22.86 -23.64 -10.75
N GLY A 168 22.72 -24.71 -9.95
CA GLY A 168 22.38 -26.03 -10.46
C GLY A 168 20.91 -26.13 -10.89
N THR A 169 20.51 -27.30 -11.36
CA THR A 169 19.12 -27.56 -11.76
C THR A 169 18.15 -27.37 -10.58
N PRO A 170 17.16 -26.47 -10.69
CA PRO A 170 16.18 -26.27 -9.63
C PRO A 170 15.29 -27.49 -9.42
N LYS A 171 14.90 -27.72 -8.16
CA LYS A 171 13.95 -28.74 -7.74
C LYS A 171 12.83 -28.08 -6.95
N ARG A 172 11.59 -28.45 -7.24
CA ARG A 172 10.43 -27.98 -6.50
C ARG A 172 10.52 -28.45 -5.04
N LEU A 173 10.40 -27.54 -4.09
CA LEU A 173 10.39 -27.82 -2.66
C LEU A 173 8.96 -27.98 -2.15
N THR A 174 8.10 -27.00 -2.41
CA THR A 174 6.72 -27.00 -1.91
C THR A 174 5.77 -27.63 -2.91
N ASN A 175 4.70 -28.21 -2.38
CA ASN A 175 3.56 -28.68 -3.16
C ASN A 175 2.28 -28.32 -2.41
N VAL A 176 2.00 -27.02 -2.35
CA VAL A 176 0.88 -26.43 -1.61
C VAL A 176 -0.21 -26.02 -2.59
N SER A 177 -1.45 -26.47 -2.40
CA SER A 177 -2.57 -26.19 -3.31
C SER A 177 -2.95 -24.71 -3.36
N THR A 178 -2.64 -23.98 -2.28
CA THR A 178 -2.89 -22.56 -2.07
C THR A 178 -1.70 -21.66 -2.40
N GLU A 179 -0.71 -22.19 -3.13
CA GLU A 179 0.53 -21.51 -3.53
C GLU A 179 1.47 -21.19 -2.35
N ALA A 180 2.72 -20.85 -2.66
CA ALA A 180 3.73 -20.48 -1.68
C ALA A 180 4.56 -19.30 -2.17
N ASP A 181 4.79 -18.32 -1.29
CA ASP A 181 5.54 -17.09 -1.59
C ASP A 181 6.40 -16.61 -0.40
N GLY A 182 7.34 -15.69 -0.64
CA GLY A 182 8.13 -15.03 0.40
C GLY A 182 9.05 -15.95 1.22
N PRO A 183 9.86 -16.85 0.62
CA PRO A 183 10.70 -17.76 1.38
C PRO A 183 11.69 -17.02 2.29
N VAL A 184 11.78 -17.42 3.56
CA VAL A 184 12.80 -16.95 4.52
C VAL A 184 13.45 -18.14 5.21
N TRP A 185 14.75 -18.33 4.97
CA TRP A 185 15.54 -19.41 5.56
C TRP A 185 15.70 -19.26 7.07
N SER A 186 15.59 -20.38 7.79
CA SER A 186 16.07 -20.47 9.17
C SER A 186 17.59 -20.34 9.20
N PRO A 187 18.19 -19.67 10.21
CA PRO A 187 19.65 -19.48 10.31
C PRO A 187 20.49 -20.77 10.22
N ASN A 188 19.95 -21.91 10.65
CA ASN A 188 20.62 -23.22 10.54
C ASN A 188 20.45 -23.91 9.16
N SER A 189 19.81 -23.28 8.19
CA SER A 189 19.51 -23.79 6.84
C SER A 189 18.61 -25.03 6.75
N GLN A 190 17.86 -25.38 7.81
CA GLN A 190 17.04 -26.60 7.84
C GLN A 190 15.56 -26.37 7.52
N ARG A 191 15.04 -25.15 7.72
CA ARG A 191 13.63 -24.79 7.56
C ARG A 191 13.47 -23.52 6.73
N ILE A 192 12.31 -23.35 6.12
CA ILE A 192 11.92 -22.14 5.39
C ILE A 192 10.55 -21.69 5.88
N LEU A 193 10.42 -20.41 6.24
CA LEU A 193 9.11 -19.75 6.41
C LEU A 193 8.62 -19.25 5.05
N PHE A 194 7.32 -19.28 4.84
CA PHE A 194 6.68 -18.77 3.63
C PHE A 194 5.23 -18.38 3.92
N ALA A 195 4.64 -17.55 3.06
CA ALA A 195 3.23 -17.20 3.12
C ALA A 195 2.41 -18.07 2.15
N SER A 196 1.19 -18.43 2.56
CA SER A 196 0.19 -19.07 1.70
C SER A 196 -1.20 -18.51 2.00
N ARG A 197 -2.05 -18.37 0.98
CA ARG A 197 -3.43 -17.90 1.18
C ARG A 197 -4.35 -19.10 1.39
N VAL A 198 -4.68 -19.43 2.63
CA VAL A 198 -5.50 -20.61 2.97
C VAL A 198 -6.94 -20.22 3.30
N TYR A 199 -7.85 -21.19 3.31
CA TYR A 199 -9.18 -21.01 3.90
C TYR A 199 -9.03 -21.13 5.42
N PRO A 200 -9.32 -20.09 6.23
CA PRO A 200 -9.11 -20.13 7.67
C PRO A 200 -9.81 -21.34 8.32
N GLU A 201 -11.01 -21.69 7.89
CA GLU A 201 -11.74 -22.85 8.41
C GLU A 201 -11.07 -24.21 8.12
N CYS A 202 -10.16 -24.28 7.15
CA CYS A 202 -9.37 -25.49 6.89
C CYS A 202 -8.14 -25.60 7.80
N SER A 203 -7.68 -24.53 8.45
CA SER A 203 -6.47 -24.51 9.30
C SER A 203 -6.66 -25.12 10.71
N ASP A 204 -7.86 -25.62 11.00
CA ASP A 204 -8.19 -26.29 12.27
C ASP A 204 -8.11 -27.83 12.16
N GLU A 205 -7.69 -28.37 11.01
CA GLU A 205 -7.52 -29.81 10.81
C GLU A 205 -6.35 -30.37 11.62
N ALA A 206 -6.33 -31.70 11.82
CA ALA A 206 -5.35 -32.36 12.68
C ALA A 206 -3.94 -32.45 12.07
N SER A 207 -3.83 -32.30 10.74
CA SER A 207 -2.56 -32.38 10.00
C SER A 207 -2.59 -31.47 8.77
N TRP A 208 -1.42 -30.96 8.37
CA TRP A 208 -1.29 -30.16 7.15
C TRP A 208 -1.83 -30.86 5.89
N VAL A 209 -1.71 -32.19 5.81
CA VAL A 209 -2.23 -32.94 4.64
C VAL A 209 -3.74 -32.77 4.55
N ASP A 210 -4.45 -32.80 5.67
CA ASP A 210 -5.90 -32.60 5.72
C ASP A 210 -6.26 -31.13 5.48
N GLU A 211 -5.48 -30.18 6.03
CA GLU A 211 -5.63 -28.74 5.76
C GLU A 211 -5.52 -28.45 4.25
N ASP A 212 -4.46 -28.93 3.58
CA ASP A 212 -4.24 -28.71 2.14
C ASP A 212 -5.27 -29.42 1.27
N LEU A 213 -5.73 -30.62 1.67
CA LEU A 213 -6.84 -31.30 0.97
C LEU A 213 -8.15 -30.53 1.11
N CYS A 214 -8.45 -29.97 2.29
CA CYS A 214 -9.60 -29.11 2.51
C CYS A 214 -9.52 -27.85 1.63
N ASN A 215 -8.37 -27.18 1.62
CA ASN A 215 -8.10 -26.01 0.78
C ASN A 215 -8.32 -26.33 -0.71
N LYS A 216 -7.67 -27.39 -1.21
CA LYS A 216 -7.79 -27.85 -2.59
C LYS A 216 -9.23 -28.15 -2.98
N LYS A 217 -9.97 -28.87 -2.12
CA LYS A 217 -11.37 -29.21 -2.38
C LYS A 217 -12.23 -27.97 -2.54
N LYS A 218 -11.99 -26.92 -1.75
CA LYS A 218 -12.71 -25.64 -1.86
C LYS A 218 -12.35 -24.89 -3.13
N ASP A 219 -11.07 -24.81 -3.49
CA ASP A 219 -10.64 -24.19 -4.75
C ASP A 219 -11.18 -24.95 -5.98
N ASP A 220 -11.13 -26.29 -5.98
CA ASP A 220 -11.69 -27.12 -7.05
C ASP A 220 -13.22 -26.93 -7.17
N ALA A 221 -13.93 -26.85 -6.04
CA ALA A 221 -15.37 -26.58 -6.02
C ALA A 221 -15.72 -25.17 -6.53
N ALA A 222 -14.95 -24.16 -6.15
CA ALA A 222 -15.12 -22.78 -6.64
C ALA A 222 -14.83 -22.67 -8.14
N ALA A 223 -13.80 -23.36 -8.63
CA ALA A 223 -13.46 -23.43 -10.04
C ALA A 223 -14.58 -24.09 -10.86
N ALA A 224 -15.09 -25.24 -10.39
CA ALA A 224 -16.15 -26.00 -11.03
C ALA A 224 -17.54 -25.33 -10.97
N SER A 225 -17.76 -24.42 -10.01
CA SER A 225 -19.05 -23.73 -9.87
C SER A 225 -19.37 -22.87 -11.10
N PRO A 226 -20.55 -23.03 -11.72
CA PRO A 226 -21.01 -22.11 -12.77
C PRO A 226 -21.39 -20.74 -12.22
N VAL A 227 -21.56 -20.61 -10.90
CA VAL A 227 -21.87 -19.34 -10.22
C VAL A 227 -20.56 -18.62 -9.92
N LYS A 228 -20.40 -17.41 -10.48
CA LYS A 228 -19.25 -16.52 -10.22
C LYS A 228 -19.60 -15.32 -9.33
N ALA A 229 -20.80 -15.32 -8.75
CA ALA A 229 -21.24 -14.33 -7.76
C ALA A 229 -20.40 -14.44 -6.49
N GLN A 230 -20.24 -13.33 -5.78
CA GLN A 230 -19.53 -13.25 -4.50
C GLN A 230 -20.49 -12.72 -3.43
N VAL A 231 -20.36 -13.24 -2.22
CA VAL A 231 -21.10 -12.81 -1.04
C VAL A 231 -20.10 -12.24 -0.05
N PHE A 232 -20.36 -11.03 0.44
CA PHE A 232 -19.48 -10.33 1.39
C PHE A 232 -20.25 -10.06 2.68
N GLU A 233 -19.70 -10.52 3.81
CA GLU A 233 -20.27 -10.32 5.14
C GLU A 233 -19.42 -9.37 6.01
N HIS A 234 -18.24 -8.99 5.50
CA HIS A 234 -17.26 -8.15 6.19
C HIS A 234 -16.64 -7.13 5.22
N LEU A 235 -16.15 -6.01 5.77
CA LEU A 235 -15.37 -5.01 5.03
C LEU A 235 -13.99 -5.57 4.63
N LEU A 236 -13.26 -4.80 3.82
CA LEU A 236 -12.03 -5.24 3.14
C LEU A 236 -12.28 -6.46 2.25
N TYR A 237 -13.42 -6.48 1.56
CA TYR A 237 -13.81 -7.58 0.65
C TYR A 237 -13.05 -7.56 -0.69
N ARG A 238 -12.40 -6.43 -0.99
CA ARG A 238 -11.50 -6.21 -2.12
C ARG A 238 -10.32 -5.37 -1.64
N HIS A 239 -9.15 -5.48 -2.27
CA HIS A 239 -7.94 -4.71 -1.95
C HIS A 239 -7.17 -4.42 -3.24
N TRP A 240 -6.81 -3.16 -3.46
CA TRP A 240 -6.09 -2.64 -4.65
C TRP A 240 -6.75 -2.91 -6.01
N ASN A 241 -6.74 -4.17 -6.46
CA ASN A 241 -7.20 -4.59 -7.78
C ASN A 241 -7.80 -6.01 -7.81
N SER A 242 -7.99 -6.63 -6.66
CA SER A 242 -8.53 -7.99 -6.55
C SER A 242 -9.55 -8.09 -5.42
N TYR A 243 -10.48 -9.03 -5.54
CA TYR A 243 -11.35 -9.42 -4.44
C TYR A 243 -10.59 -10.38 -3.53
N LEU A 244 -10.58 -10.14 -2.22
CA LEU A 244 -9.83 -10.99 -1.28
C LEU A 244 -10.39 -12.40 -1.19
N GLY A 245 -11.70 -12.53 -1.42
CA GLY A 245 -12.42 -13.80 -1.34
C GLY A 245 -12.37 -14.41 0.07
N PRO A 246 -12.60 -15.73 0.18
CA PRO A 246 -12.63 -16.43 1.46
C PRO A 246 -11.25 -16.74 2.05
N LYS A 247 -10.18 -16.65 1.24
CA LYS A 247 -8.82 -17.01 1.68
C LYS A 247 -8.14 -15.88 2.47
N ARG A 248 -7.26 -16.22 3.41
CA ARG A 248 -6.42 -15.31 4.20
C ARG A 248 -4.96 -15.75 4.14
N SER A 249 -4.03 -14.80 4.13
CA SER A 249 -2.60 -15.11 4.23
C SER A 249 -2.27 -15.69 5.60
N HIS A 250 -1.57 -16.81 5.64
CA HIS A 250 -1.02 -17.43 6.85
C HIS A 250 0.50 -17.63 6.67
N VAL A 251 1.25 -17.62 7.79
CA VAL A 251 2.68 -17.95 7.80
C VAL A 251 2.84 -19.44 8.04
N LEU A 252 3.53 -20.12 7.13
CA LEU A 252 3.80 -21.56 7.18
C LEU A 252 5.30 -21.81 7.30
N VAL A 253 5.67 -23.00 7.77
CA VAL A 253 7.06 -23.50 7.76
C VAL A 253 7.14 -24.81 7.00
N VAL A 254 8.27 -25.07 6.33
CA VAL A 254 8.58 -26.34 5.65
C VAL A 254 10.00 -26.80 5.93
N SER A 255 10.23 -28.12 5.91
CA SER A 255 11.57 -28.73 5.90
C SER A 255 12.28 -28.44 4.58
N ALA A 256 13.47 -27.85 4.63
CA ALA A 256 14.28 -27.60 3.44
C ALA A 256 14.90 -28.87 2.83
N ALA A 257 14.97 -29.97 3.60
CA ALA A 257 15.64 -31.19 3.17
C ALA A 257 14.82 -31.96 2.12
N ASP A 258 13.50 -31.98 2.28
CA ASP A 258 12.59 -32.85 1.54
C ASP A 258 11.24 -32.21 1.18
N GLY A 259 10.96 -30.98 1.63
CA GLY A 259 9.69 -30.31 1.38
C GLY A 259 8.53 -30.83 2.25
N ASN A 260 8.81 -31.70 3.20
CA ASN A 260 7.81 -32.29 4.10
C ASN A 260 7.66 -31.46 5.39
N ALA A 261 6.86 -31.99 6.33
CA ALA A 261 6.63 -31.40 7.65
C ALA A 261 6.15 -29.95 7.59
N ILE A 262 5.28 -29.65 6.61
CA ILE A 262 4.65 -28.34 6.54
C ILE A 262 3.73 -28.17 7.76
N ARG A 263 3.75 -26.97 8.34
CA ARG A 263 2.88 -26.58 9.44
C ARG A 263 2.42 -25.13 9.27
N ASP A 264 1.14 -24.89 9.44
CA ASP A 264 0.57 -23.56 9.61
C ASP A 264 0.92 -23.02 11.01
N LEU A 265 1.60 -21.87 11.05
CA LEU A 265 2.05 -21.21 12.28
C LEU A 265 1.09 -20.13 12.76
N THR A 266 0.11 -19.77 11.93
CA THR A 266 -0.89 -18.77 12.26
C THR A 266 -2.29 -19.28 11.91
N PRO A 267 -2.69 -20.45 12.45
CA PRO A 267 -4.00 -21.04 12.16
C PRO A 267 -5.12 -20.17 12.74
N ARG A 268 -6.34 -20.40 12.26
CA ARG A 268 -7.55 -19.68 12.67
C ARG A 268 -7.78 -19.70 14.18
N ARG A 269 -7.50 -20.81 14.86
CA ARG A 269 -7.57 -20.88 16.33
C ARG A 269 -6.71 -19.85 17.07
N ASP A 270 -5.63 -19.37 16.46
CA ASP A 270 -4.69 -18.44 17.09
C ASP A 270 -4.87 -16.98 16.59
N ILE A 271 -5.22 -16.76 15.31
CA ILE A 271 -5.38 -15.40 14.73
C ILE A 271 -6.80 -15.08 14.21
N GLY A 272 -7.75 -16.00 14.33
CA GLY A 272 -9.10 -15.85 13.78
C GLY A 272 -9.11 -15.76 12.24
N GLU A 273 -9.85 -14.78 11.71
CA GLU A 273 -9.97 -14.53 10.27
C GLU A 273 -8.95 -13.47 9.76
N ALA A 274 -7.93 -13.17 10.56
CA ALA A 274 -6.89 -12.18 10.24
C ALA A 274 -5.95 -12.69 9.14
N GLU A 275 -5.10 -11.79 8.62
CA GLU A 275 -4.00 -12.15 7.73
C GLU A 275 -2.66 -12.06 8.50
N SER A 276 -1.75 -12.98 8.19
CA SER A 276 -0.36 -12.99 8.64
C SER A 276 0.56 -13.49 7.50
N PRO A 277 1.59 -12.72 7.09
CA PRO A 277 1.73 -11.31 7.42
C PRO A 277 0.55 -10.49 6.86
N THR A 278 0.35 -9.30 7.42
CA THR A 278 -0.53 -8.30 6.81
C THR A 278 0.05 -7.84 5.47
N PHE A 279 -0.82 -7.43 4.54
CA PHE A 279 -0.36 -6.81 3.30
C PHE A 279 0.23 -5.43 3.59
N THR A 280 1.45 -5.17 3.08
CA THR A 280 2.07 -3.85 3.11
C THR A 280 2.67 -3.56 1.74
N LEU A 281 2.16 -2.54 1.04
CA LEU A 281 2.64 -2.21 -0.29
C LEU A 281 4.10 -1.74 -0.24
N GLY A 282 5.01 -2.50 -0.87
CA GLY A 282 6.45 -2.20 -0.84
C GLY A 282 7.05 -2.22 0.57
N GLY A 283 6.34 -2.83 1.54
CA GLY A 283 6.75 -2.90 2.93
C GLY A 283 7.79 -3.98 3.21
N PRO A 284 8.34 -4.00 4.43
CA PRO A 284 9.28 -5.02 4.87
C PRO A 284 8.60 -6.39 4.97
N MET A 285 9.43 -7.44 5.04
CA MET A 285 8.95 -8.78 5.35
C MET A 285 8.25 -8.79 6.71
N GLY A 286 7.04 -9.32 6.77
CA GLY A 286 6.23 -9.36 8.00
C GLY A 286 6.56 -10.52 8.94
N TYR A 287 7.65 -11.26 8.72
CA TYR A 287 8.11 -12.33 9.60
C TYR A 287 9.63 -12.55 9.53
N ALA A 288 10.20 -13.03 10.63
CA ALA A 288 11.63 -13.23 10.78
C ALA A 288 11.96 -14.40 11.73
N TRP A 289 13.14 -14.99 11.54
CA TRP A 289 13.68 -16.01 12.44
C TRP A 289 14.53 -15.41 13.56
N ALA A 290 14.43 -15.98 14.76
CA ALA A 290 15.45 -15.80 15.78
C ALA A 290 16.77 -16.46 15.35
N PRO A 291 17.95 -15.94 15.75
CA PRO A 291 19.26 -16.48 15.35
C PRO A 291 19.48 -17.96 15.69
N GLY A 292 18.85 -18.47 16.76
CA GLY A 292 18.93 -19.88 17.15
C GLY A 292 18.02 -20.82 16.37
N SER A 293 17.18 -20.29 15.47
CA SER A 293 16.20 -21.04 14.66
C SER A 293 15.04 -21.68 15.42
N GLU A 294 14.83 -21.38 16.69
CA GLU A 294 13.80 -21.97 17.58
C GLU A 294 12.55 -21.10 17.75
N GLU A 295 12.65 -19.80 17.46
CA GLU A 295 11.58 -18.81 17.59
C GLU A 295 11.42 -18.02 16.28
N ILE A 296 10.21 -17.55 16.02
CA ILE A 296 9.93 -16.59 14.95
C ILE A 296 9.23 -15.35 15.51
N ALA A 297 9.33 -14.25 14.78
CA ALA A 297 8.44 -13.11 14.92
C ALA A 297 7.57 -12.99 13.66
N TYR A 298 6.32 -12.53 13.81
CA TYR A 298 5.42 -12.26 12.69
C TYR A 298 4.47 -11.10 13.01
N VAL A 299 3.88 -10.53 11.95
CA VAL A 299 2.95 -9.39 12.03
C VAL A 299 1.53 -9.85 11.73
N THR A 300 0.55 -9.42 12.52
CA THR A 300 -0.87 -9.63 12.19
C THR A 300 -1.73 -8.47 12.71
N ASN A 301 -2.86 -8.21 12.04
CA ASN A 301 -3.88 -7.27 12.50
C ASN A 301 -5.13 -8.04 12.93
N VAL A 302 -5.35 -8.07 14.24
CA VAL A 302 -6.44 -8.82 14.88
C VAL A 302 -7.69 -7.96 15.15
N ASP A 303 -7.72 -6.70 14.69
CA ASP A 303 -8.90 -5.86 14.80
C ASP A 303 -10.06 -6.43 13.98
N LEU A 304 -11.27 -6.25 14.49
CA LEU A 304 -12.49 -6.77 13.87
C LEU A 304 -12.80 -6.10 12.53
N VAL A 305 -12.49 -4.81 12.40
CA VAL A 305 -12.79 -4.00 11.20
C VAL A 305 -11.48 -3.52 10.59
N ARG A 306 -10.75 -4.45 9.97
CA ARG A 306 -9.44 -4.18 9.34
C ARG A 306 -9.49 -3.07 8.30
N ALA A 307 -10.59 -2.95 7.55
CA ALA A 307 -10.79 -1.85 6.60
C ALA A 307 -10.69 -0.46 7.23
N ALA A 308 -10.88 -0.32 8.54
CA ALA A 308 -10.80 0.94 9.27
C ALA A 308 -9.63 0.97 10.29
N SER A 309 -8.70 0.02 10.23
CA SER A 309 -7.62 -0.11 11.20
C SER A 309 -6.25 -0.26 10.54
N THR A 310 -5.28 0.48 11.08
CA THR A 310 -3.86 0.33 10.77
C THR A 310 -3.11 -0.47 11.85
N ASN A 311 -3.81 -1.07 12.81
CA ASN A 311 -3.24 -1.70 14.01
C ASN A 311 -2.60 -3.07 13.73
N ASN A 312 -1.48 -3.07 13.01
CA ASN A 312 -0.62 -4.24 12.89
C ASN A 312 0.16 -4.44 14.19
N ASP A 313 0.18 -5.66 14.71
CA ASP A 313 0.88 -6.04 15.94
C ASP A 313 1.98 -7.07 15.63
N VAL A 314 3.09 -7.00 16.36
CA VAL A 314 4.21 -7.97 16.29
C VAL A 314 4.05 -9.03 17.38
N PHE A 315 4.11 -10.29 16.95
CA PHE A 315 4.02 -11.48 17.81
C PHE A 315 5.30 -12.32 17.71
N THR A 316 5.66 -13.01 18.78
CA THR A 316 6.70 -14.05 18.80
C THR A 316 6.11 -15.43 19.06
N LEU A 317 6.65 -16.47 18.43
CA LEU A 317 6.22 -17.86 18.60
C LEU A 317 7.43 -18.82 18.64
N LEU A 318 7.52 -19.63 19.70
CA LEU A 318 8.47 -20.74 19.79
C LEU A 318 7.96 -21.92 18.96
N LEU A 319 8.78 -22.44 18.04
CA LEU A 319 8.33 -23.44 17.08
C LEU A 319 8.38 -24.87 17.62
N ASP A 320 9.36 -25.17 18.46
CA ASP A 320 9.70 -26.54 18.88
C ASP A 320 9.02 -26.94 20.21
N ASP A 321 8.19 -26.05 20.76
CA ASP A 321 7.27 -26.34 21.87
C ASP A 321 5.84 -26.42 21.35
N ALA A 322 5.26 -27.63 21.37
CA ALA A 322 3.91 -27.88 20.88
C ALA A 322 2.81 -27.14 21.66
N ASN A 323 3.12 -26.66 22.88
CA ASN A 323 2.20 -25.91 23.71
C ASN A 323 2.45 -24.39 23.67
N ALA A 324 3.48 -23.94 22.95
CA ALA A 324 3.79 -22.52 22.86
C ALA A 324 2.62 -21.76 22.21
N LYS A 325 2.31 -20.60 22.80
CA LYS A 325 1.31 -19.67 22.28
C LYS A 325 1.99 -18.41 21.77
N PRO A 326 1.44 -17.77 20.71
CA PRO A 326 1.93 -16.48 20.27
C PRO A 326 1.92 -15.45 21.40
N ARG A 327 3.00 -14.69 21.50
CA ARG A 327 3.13 -13.58 22.46
C ARG A 327 3.24 -12.28 21.70
N ARG A 328 2.26 -11.38 21.88
CA ARG A 328 2.36 -10.01 21.40
C ARG A 328 3.48 -9.25 22.13
N ILE A 329 4.35 -8.57 21.40
CA ILE A 329 5.47 -7.78 21.94
C ILE A 329 5.36 -6.28 21.64
N SER A 330 4.49 -5.91 20.70
CA SER A 330 4.08 -4.53 20.43
C SER A 330 2.97 -4.07 21.38
N ALA A 331 2.78 -2.75 21.46
CA ALA A 331 1.75 -2.13 22.28
C ALA A 331 1.14 -0.87 21.65
N SER A 332 1.56 -0.49 20.44
CA SER A 332 0.96 0.64 19.77
C SER A 332 -0.46 0.30 19.31
N PHE A 333 -1.25 1.33 19.02
CA PHE A 333 -2.53 1.17 18.33
C PHE A 333 -2.44 1.57 16.85
N GLY A 334 -1.28 2.09 16.41
CA GLY A 334 -0.93 2.23 15.00
C GLY A 334 -0.22 0.98 14.46
N SER A 335 0.36 1.07 13.27
CA SER A 335 1.02 -0.06 12.62
C SER A 335 2.39 -0.37 13.22
N ASP A 336 2.58 -1.58 13.73
CA ASP A 336 3.86 -2.17 14.10
C ASP A 336 4.28 -3.23 13.06
N ASP A 337 5.40 -3.00 12.35
CA ASP A 337 5.80 -3.78 11.17
C ASP A 337 7.29 -4.12 11.08
N GLY A 338 7.60 -5.11 10.23
CA GLY A 338 8.94 -5.45 9.80
C GLY A 338 9.85 -5.95 10.92
N PRO A 339 9.44 -6.91 11.77
CA PRO A 339 10.24 -7.36 12.90
C PRO A 339 11.55 -8.01 12.45
N SER A 340 12.64 -7.76 13.17
CA SER A 340 13.93 -8.37 12.88
C SER A 340 14.77 -8.55 14.14
N TYR A 341 15.30 -9.75 14.34
CA TYR A 341 16.12 -10.10 15.50
C TYR A 341 17.54 -9.54 15.38
N SER A 342 18.09 -9.04 16.48
CA SER A 342 19.50 -8.68 16.54
C SER A 342 20.39 -9.93 16.32
N PRO A 343 21.60 -9.79 15.76
CA PRO A 343 22.46 -10.95 15.50
C PRO A 343 22.86 -11.74 16.75
N ASP A 344 22.93 -11.07 17.91
CA ASP A 344 23.18 -11.71 19.21
C ASP A 344 21.91 -12.29 19.87
N GLY A 345 20.75 -12.11 19.23
CA GLY A 345 19.46 -12.60 19.68
C GLY A 345 18.95 -11.93 20.95
N LYS A 346 19.52 -10.82 21.43
CA LYS A 346 19.02 -10.17 22.66
C LYS A 346 17.82 -9.27 22.41
N TYR A 347 17.67 -8.78 21.19
CA TYR A 347 16.67 -7.78 20.85
C TYR A 347 15.88 -8.15 19.61
N ILE A 348 14.69 -7.56 19.48
CA ILE A 348 13.91 -7.51 18.25
C ILE A 348 13.70 -6.03 17.95
N ALA A 349 14.12 -5.57 16.77
CA ALA A 349 13.73 -4.26 16.26
C ALA A 349 12.44 -4.41 15.45
N PHE A 350 11.66 -3.33 15.36
CA PHE A 350 10.52 -3.19 14.45
C PHE A 350 10.23 -1.70 14.22
N ARG A 351 9.44 -1.40 13.18
CA ARG A 351 8.93 -0.05 12.90
C ARG A 351 7.56 0.13 13.58
N SER A 352 7.27 1.33 14.09
CA SER A 352 6.02 1.59 14.82
C SER A 352 5.40 2.95 14.51
N GLN A 353 4.10 2.98 14.22
CA GLN A 353 3.26 4.17 14.21
C GLN A 353 2.50 4.24 15.53
N GLU A 354 2.39 5.41 16.12
CA GLU A 354 1.72 5.69 17.39
C GLU A 354 0.22 5.95 17.21
N ARG A 355 -0.19 6.53 16.08
CA ARG A 355 -1.56 7.01 15.87
C ARG A 355 -2.43 6.00 15.11
N ALA A 356 -3.38 5.41 15.83
CA ALA A 356 -4.35 4.47 15.28
C ALA A 356 -5.15 5.07 14.11
N GLY A 357 -5.29 4.29 13.03
CA GLY A 357 -6.02 4.70 11.83
C GLY A 357 -5.27 5.68 10.93
N TYR A 358 -4.08 6.16 11.33
CA TYR A 358 -3.29 7.09 10.52
C TYR A 358 -2.09 6.42 9.86
N GLU A 359 -2.27 5.98 8.62
CA GLU A 359 -1.20 5.32 7.86
C GLU A 359 0.00 6.23 7.57
N SER A 360 -0.13 7.54 7.79
CA SER A 360 0.93 8.53 7.58
C SER A 360 1.49 9.13 8.86
N ASP A 361 1.23 8.50 10.00
CA ASP A 361 2.10 8.70 11.14
C ASP A 361 3.50 8.17 10.82
N ARG A 362 4.57 8.87 11.21
CA ARG A 362 5.93 8.43 10.93
C ARG A 362 6.19 7.06 11.58
N PHE A 363 6.82 6.14 10.86
CA PHE A 363 7.39 4.95 11.49
C PHE A 363 8.58 5.37 12.36
N ARG A 364 8.51 5.02 13.64
CA ARG A 364 9.58 5.11 14.64
C ARG A 364 10.35 3.79 14.68
N LEU A 365 11.62 3.83 15.06
CA LEU A 365 12.43 2.63 15.27
C LEU A 365 12.29 2.16 16.72
N MET A 366 11.65 1.00 16.90
CA MET A 366 11.44 0.37 18.20
C MET A 366 12.44 -0.74 18.45
N LEU A 367 12.84 -0.91 19.71
CA LEU A 367 13.70 -1.99 20.18
C LEU A 367 13.05 -2.71 21.35
N PHE A 368 12.68 -3.97 21.16
CA PHE A 368 12.20 -4.89 22.19
C PHE A 368 13.36 -5.67 22.79
N ASP A 369 13.59 -5.47 24.09
CA ASP A 369 14.52 -6.28 24.89
C ASP A 369 13.82 -7.60 25.27
N ARG A 370 14.33 -8.71 24.74
CA ARG A 370 13.71 -10.03 24.92
C ARG A 370 13.80 -10.53 26.37
N LEU A 371 14.86 -10.15 27.09
CA LEU A 371 15.07 -10.53 28.49
C LEU A 371 14.19 -9.69 29.41
N ALA A 372 14.17 -8.37 29.21
CA ALA A 372 13.37 -7.46 30.02
C ALA A 372 11.87 -7.50 29.66
N GLY A 373 11.52 -7.99 28.47
CA GLY A 373 10.15 -8.06 27.97
C GLY A 373 9.54 -6.68 27.69
N LYS A 374 10.34 -5.70 27.26
CA LYS A 374 9.90 -4.31 27.06
C LYS A 374 10.42 -3.72 25.76
N ALA A 375 9.56 -2.97 25.07
CA ALA A 375 9.92 -2.17 23.91
C ALA A 375 10.21 -0.71 24.29
N LYS A 376 11.10 -0.06 23.55
CA LYS A 376 11.40 1.38 23.63
C LYS A 376 11.67 1.99 22.26
N GLU A 377 11.33 3.26 22.06
CA GLU A 377 11.74 4.04 20.89
C GLU A 377 13.23 4.41 21.00
N LEU A 378 14.02 4.15 19.95
CA LEU A 378 15.44 4.48 19.93
C LEU A 378 15.71 5.96 19.58
N LEU A 379 14.87 6.58 18.76
CA LEU A 379 15.15 7.88 18.12
C LEU A 379 14.05 8.93 18.35
N PRO A 380 13.72 9.30 19.60
CA PRO A 380 12.57 10.18 19.93
C PRO A 380 12.65 11.60 19.34
N LYS A 381 13.85 12.08 18.96
CA LYS A 381 14.06 13.40 18.35
C LYS A 381 14.14 13.38 16.83
N PHE A 382 14.19 12.19 16.21
CA PHE A 382 14.38 12.06 14.77
C PHE A 382 13.05 12.22 14.05
N ASP A 383 12.71 13.45 13.68
CA ASP A 383 11.42 13.77 13.03
C ASP A 383 11.41 13.41 11.52
N ARG A 384 11.83 12.21 11.15
CA ARG A 384 11.66 11.65 9.81
C ARG A 384 11.15 10.22 9.90
N TRP A 385 10.66 9.73 8.77
CA TRP A 385 10.12 8.38 8.62
C TRP A 385 11.28 7.37 8.56
N ILE A 386 11.22 6.30 9.34
CA ILE A 386 12.09 5.13 9.14
C ILE A 386 11.52 4.31 7.99
N ASP A 387 12.11 4.41 6.80
CA ASP A 387 11.58 3.76 5.59
C ASP A 387 11.87 2.25 5.62
N GLU A 388 13.08 1.88 6.03
CA GLU A 388 13.53 0.49 6.22
C GLU A 388 14.72 0.45 7.16
N TYR A 389 15.09 -0.73 7.66
CA TYR A 389 16.32 -0.90 8.44
C TYR A 389 16.90 -2.31 8.33
N THR A 390 18.16 -2.46 8.70
CA THR A 390 18.89 -3.73 8.74
C THR A 390 19.92 -3.74 9.88
N TRP A 391 20.21 -4.92 10.40
CA TRP A 391 21.16 -5.12 11.49
C TRP A 391 22.59 -5.23 10.99
N GLY A 392 23.48 -4.47 11.61
CA GLY A 392 24.92 -4.66 11.54
C GLY A 392 25.38 -5.84 12.40
N PRO A 393 26.56 -6.41 12.11
CA PRO A 393 27.09 -7.59 12.82
C PRO A 393 27.39 -7.37 14.31
N ASP A 394 27.47 -6.12 14.73
CA ASP A 394 27.74 -5.61 16.08
C ASP A 394 26.46 -5.12 16.79
N SER A 395 25.28 -5.45 16.24
CA SER A 395 23.98 -4.96 16.70
C SER A 395 23.81 -3.43 16.55
N THR A 396 24.60 -2.77 15.69
CA THR A 396 24.28 -1.44 15.16
C THR A 396 23.08 -1.56 14.19
N ILE A 397 22.20 -0.57 14.12
CA ILE A 397 21.10 -0.55 13.15
C ILE A 397 21.39 0.48 12.06
N TYR A 398 21.36 0.05 10.80
CA TYR A 398 21.41 0.92 9.62
C TYR A 398 20.01 1.06 9.04
N PHE A 399 19.62 2.27 8.62
CA PHE A 399 18.28 2.52 8.11
C PHE A 399 18.25 3.59 7.04
N VAL A 400 17.23 3.55 6.18
CA VAL A 400 16.96 4.61 5.21
C VAL A 400 15.91 5.56 5.75
N SER A 401 16.09 6.85 5.48
CA SER A 401 15.05 7.84 5.74
C SER A 401 15.04 8.93 4.68
N GLY A 402 13.85 9.22 4.16
CA GLY A 402 13.56 10.36 3.28
C GLY A 402 13.82 11.71 3.94
N ASN A 403 14.53 12.59 3.24
CA ASN A 403 14.75 13.98 3.65
C ASN A 403 14.92 14.90 2.44
N ALA A 404 13.98 15.85 2.27
CA ALA A 404 14.06 16.93 1.27
C ALA A 404 14.33 16.49 -0.19
N GLY A 405 13.65 15.44 -0.65
CA GLY A 405 13.75 14.92 -2.03
C GLY A 405 14.86 13.89 -2.26
N GLU A 406 15.50 13.43 -1.19
CA GLU A 406 16.49 12.34 -1.20
C GLU A 406 16.11 11.32 -0.12
N ALA A 407 16.69 10.12 -0.15
CA ALA A 407 16.57 9.16 0.95
C ALA A 407 17.97 8.67 1.31
N ARG A 408 18.42 8.93 2.54
CA ARG A 408 19.81 8.73 2.99
C ARG A 408 19.94 7.52 3.89
N ILE A 409 21.15 6.97 3.97
CA ILE A 409 21.50 5.92 4.93
C ILE A 409 21.94 6.56 6.24
N PHE A 410 21.25 6.23 7.32
CA PHE A 410 21.56 6.59 8.70
C PHE A 410 21.95 5.34 9.49
N TRP A 411 22.56 5.54 10.65
CA TRP A 411 22.79 4.46 11.59
C TRP A 411 22.73 4.92 13.04
N THR A 412 22.40 3.97 13.92
CA THR A 412 22.26 4.18 15.36
C THR A 412 22.78 2.98 16.13
N SER A 413 23.36 3.24 17.30
CA SER A 413 23.68 2.21 18.28
C SER A 413 22.42 1.81 19.07
N LEU A 414 22.55 1.01 20.13
CA LEU A 414 21.41 0.71 21.03
C LEU A 414 21.17 1.80 22.09
N THR A 415 21.95 2.88 22.04
CA THR A 415 21.82 4.06 22.91
C THR A 415 20.76 5.01 22.36
N ILE A 416 19.84 5.45 23.23
CA ILE A 416 18.74 6.33 22.83
C ILE A 416 19.28 7.66 22.30
N GLY A 417 18.82 8.05 21.11
CA GLY A 417 19.07 9.35 20.49
C GLY A 417 20.45 9.50 19.82
N GLU A 418 21.30 8.47 19.82
CA GLU A 418 22.56 8.50 19.07
C GLU A 418 22.30 8.15 17.61
N ILE A 419 22.44 9.12 16.71
CA ILE A 419 22.21 8.92 15.27
C ILE A 419 23.29 9.61 14.46
N SER A 420 23.77 8.88 13.45
CA SER A 420 24.75 9.32 12.47
C SER A 420 24.20 9.12 11.06
N VAL A 421 24.77 9.82 10.09
CA VAL A 421 24.40 9.69 8.67
C VAL A 421 25.63 9.35 7.84
N ILE A 422 25.44 8.47 6.85
CA ILE A 422 26.46 8.18 5.85
C ILE A 422 26.31 9.19 4.71
N ARG A 423 27.41 9.85 4.36
CA ARG A 423 27.46 10.80 3.25
C ARG A 423 27.11 10.09 1.95
N GLY A 424 26.19 10.68 1.19
CA GLY A 424 25.70 10.15 -0.09
C GLY A 424 24.90 11.19 -0.86
N SER A 425 24.32 10.78 -1.99
CA SER A 425 23.32 11.55 -2.78
C SER A 425 22.36 10.57 -3.45
N GLY A 426 21.11 10.93 -3.75
CA GLY A 426 20.14 9.98 -4.32
C GLY A 426 19.14 9.42 -3.31
N GLU A 427 18.37 8.47 -3.81
CA GLU A 427 17.43 7.66 -3.04
C GLU A 427 18.01 6.25 -2.90
N TYR A 428 18.49 5.94 -1.69
CA TYR A 428 18.95 4.60 -1.33
C TYR A 428 17.77 3.74 -0.89
N GLY A 429 17.87 2.42 -1.07
CA GLY A 429 16.90 1.47 -0.55
C GLY A 429 17.44 0.04 -0.52
N GLU A 430 16.60 -0.90 -0.07
CA GLU A 430 16.85 -2.34 0.00
C GLU A 430 18.22 -2.66 0.62
N LEU A 431 18.44 -2.17 1.85
CA LEU A 431 19.72 -2.26 2.54
C LEU A 431 20.07 -3.69 2.97
N SER A 432 21.31 -4.08 2.73
CA SER A 432 21.90 -5.30 3.27
C SER A 432 23.28 -5.03 3.85
N VAL A 433 23.56 -5.52 5.06
CA VAL A 433 24.89 -5.43 5.70
C VAL A 433 25.62 -6.75 5.53
N ARG A 434 26.92 -6.67 5.24
CA ARG A 434 27.77 -7.86 5.14
C ARG A 434 29.11 -7.67 5.82
N LYS A 435 29.50 -8.64 6.66
CA LYS A 435 30.85 -8.72 7.24
C LYS A 435 31.92 -8.77 6.15
N ASP A 436 33.01 -8.05 6.39
CA ASP A 436 34.16 -7.93 5.51
C ASP A 436 35.46 -8.04 6.33
N SER A 437 36.58 -8.33 5.67
CA SER A 437 37.91 -8.28 6.28
C SER A 437 38.55 -6.89 6.25
N GLY A 438 37.85 -5.90 5.68
CA GLY A 438 38.26 -4.49 5.68
C GLY A 438 38.33 -3.89 7.10
N SER A 439 38.90 -2.70 7.21
CA SER A 439 39.22 -2.06 8.49
C SER A 439 38.02 -1.87 9.44
N ARG A 440 36.83 -1.59 8.88
CA ARG A 440 35.57 -1.49 9.61
C ARG A 440 34.88 -2.84 9.88
N GLY A 441 35.33 -3.92 9.25
CA GLY A 441 34.76 -5.26 9.41
C GLY A 441 33.44 -5.53 8.69
N PHE A 442 32.89 -4.58 7.91
CA PHE A 442 31.68 -4.77 7.09
C PHE A 442 31.56 -3.75 5.94
N TYR A 443 30.64 -4.00 5.01
CA TYR A 443 30.11 -3.05 4.01
C TYR A 443 28.59 -3.15 3.91
N LEU A 444 27.99 -2.16 3.26
CA LEU A 444 26.57 -2.13 2.92
C LEU A 444 26.38 -2.37 1.41
N ILE A 445 25.31 -3.07 1.05
CA ILE A 445 24.75 -3.10 -0.30
C ILE A 445 23.40 -2.40 -0.25
N ALA A 446 23.11 -1.61 -1.28
CA ALA A 446 21.84 -0.92 -1.44
C ALA A 446 21.46 -0.85 -2.92
N THR A 447 20.17 -0.72 -3.18
CA THR A 447 19.74 -0.05 -4.41
C THR A 447 19.95 1.45 -4.27
N LYS A 448 20.18 2.11 -5.41
CA LYS A 448 20.28 3.56 -5.50
C LYS A 448 19.66 4.05 -6.79
N MET A 449 18.83 5.07 -6.73
CA MET A 449 18.32 5.77 -7.90
C MET A 449 18.48 7.29 -7.80
N LYS A 450 18.34 7.94 -8.96
CA LYS A 450 18.33 9.40 -9.13
C LYS A 450 17.25 9.79 -10.12
N ALA A 451 16.87 11.07 -10.13
CA ALA A 451 15.92 11.57 -11.12
C ALA A 451 16.38 11.34 -12.58
N ASP A 452 17.69 11.22 -12.80
CA ASP A 452 18.34 10.97 -14.09
C ASP A 452 18.90 9.54 -14.27
N ALA A 453 18.62 8.61 -13.34
CA ALA A 453 19.04 7.22 -13.46
C ALA A 453 18.13 6.24 -12.70
N PRO A 454 17.66 5.14 -13.34
CA PRO A 454 16.92 4.08 -12.66
C PRO A 454 17.77 3.41 -11.58
N ALA A 455 17.10 2.63 -10.73
CA ALA A 455 17.75 1.84 -9.68
C ALA A 455 18.97 1.05 -10.21
N THR A 456 20.09 1.19 -9.52
CA THR A 456 21.30 0.39 -9.69
C THR A 456 21.73 -0.19 -8.34
N LEU A 457 22.69 -1.11 -8.33
CA LEU A 457 23.27 -1.66 -7.11
C LEU A 457 24.57 -0.94 -6.76
N VAL A 458 24.70 -0.56 -5.49
CA VAL A 458 25.90 0.07 -4.96
C VAL A 458 26.43 -0.68 -3.76
N ARG A 459 27.76 -0.79 -3.68
CA ARG A 459 28.48 -1.12 -2.46
C ARG A 459 28.89 0.17 -1.79
N VAL A 460 28.44 0.38 -0.56
CA VAL A 460 28.80 1.52 0.29
C VAL A 460 29.74 1.01 1.38
N GLN A 461 30.94 1.55 1.42
CA GLN A 461 31.96 1.26 2.42
C GLN A 461 32.18 2.50 3.27
N PRO A 462 31.60 2.54 4.48
CA PRO A 462 31.90 3.59 5.44
C PRO A 462 33.40 3.57 5.81
N GLU A 463 34.00 4.75 5.91
CA GLU A 463 35.44 4.96 6.17
C GLU A 463 35.72 5.17 7.66
N ASP A 464 36.88 4.71 8.15
CA ASP A 464 37.25 4.89 9.56
C ASP A 464 37.77 6.31 9.83
N GLY A 465 37.35 6.91 10.95
CA GLY A 465 37.95 8.13 11.50
C GLY A 465 37.62 9.43 10.76
N GLY A 466 36.82 9.39 9.69
CA GLY A 466 36.32 10.54 8.97
C GLY A 466 34.89 10.88 9.38
N THR A 467 34.70 11.61 10.47
CA THR A 467 33.40 12.24 10.77
C THR A 467 33.51 13.75 10.64
N THR A 468 32.42 14.36 10.18
CA THR A 468 32.28 15.82 10.09
C THR A 468 30.98 16.25 10.75
N ASN A 469 30.84 17.57 10.96
CA ASN A 469 29.61 18.15 11.47
C ASN A 469 28.49 18.00 10.43
N PRO A 470 27.38 17.32 10.75
CA PRO A 470 26.27 17.08 9.84
C PRO A 470 25.38 18.32 9.72
N SER A 471 25.92 19.47 9.30
CA SER A 471 25.24 20.77 9.34
C SER A 471 23.83 20.78 8.71
N THR A 472 23.57 19.91 7.73
CA THR A 472 22.25 19.72 7.09
C THR A 472 21.23 18.96 7.96
N PHE A 473 21.69 18.14 8.91
CA PHE A 473 20.86 17.21 9.69
C PHE A 473 20.90 17.45 11.20
N THR A 474 21.62 18.48 11.67
CA THR A 474 21.70 18.81 13.11
C THR A 474 20.32 19.03 13.74
N SER A 475 19.37 19.60 12.98
CA SER A 475 17.98 19.80 13.44
C SER A 475 17.22 18.49 13.67
N LEU A 476 17.69 17.37 13.11
CA LEU A 476 17.13 16.03 13.30
C LEU A 476 17.83 15.25 14.44
N GLY A 477 18.72 15.90 15.19
CA GLY A 477 19.51 15.26 16.25
C GLY A 477 20.68 14.43 15.76
N VAL A 478 21.03 14.49 14.46
CA VAL A 478 22.21 13.80 13.91
C VAL A 478 23.48 14.43 14.46
N SER A 479 24.30 13.59 15.10
CA SER A 479 25.51 14.02 15.82
C SER A 479 26.76 13.97 14.95
N SER A 480 26.79 13.09 13.95
CA SER A 480 27.93 12.96 13.05
C SER A 480 27.53 12.60 11.61
N GLU A 481 28.29 13.11 10.65
CA GLU A 481 28.25 12.65 9.25
C GLU A 481 29.55 11.93 8.92
N GLU A 482 29.42 10.73 8.38
CA GLU A 482 30.51 9.82 8.07
C GLU A 482 30.80 9.75 6.58
N PHE A 483 32.08 9.75 6.22
CA PHE A 483 32.49 9.50 4.84
C PHE A 483 32.28 8.01 4.46
N ALA A 484 31.93 7.78 3.20
CA ALA A 484 31.89 6.45 2.63
C ALA A 484 32.38 6.48 1.18
N THR A 485 33.08 5.43 0.78
CA THR A 485 33.31 5.16 -0.63
C THR A 485 32.13 4.38 -1.19
N GLU A 486 31.63 4.83 -2.33
CA GLU A 486 30.55 4.16 -3.06
C GLU A 486 31.09 3.58 -4.36
N ARG A 487 30.73 2.33 -4.67
CA ARG A 487 31.03 1.69 -5.95
C ARG A 487 29.77 1.08 -6.56
N VAL A 488 29.43 1.50 -7.77
CA VAL A 488 28.38 0.88 -8.58
C VAL A 488 28.80 -0.55 -8.98
N LEU A 489 27.90 -1.51 -8.79
CA LEU A 489 28.18 -2.93 -9.02
C LEU A 489 27.71 -3.43 -10.38
N ILE A 490 26.71 -2.80 -11.01
CA ILE A 490 26.11 -3.25 -12.27
C ILE A 490 26.06 -2.14 -13.32
N SER A 491 25.94 -2.52 -14.60
CA SER A 491 26.00 -1.59 -15.74
C SER A 491 24.88 -1.80 -16.77
N MET A 492 23.89 -2.62 -16.46
CA MET A 492 22.80 -3.05 -17.37
C MET A 492 22.13 -1.92 -18.17
N ASN A 493 21.96 -0.75 -17.54
CA ASN A 493 21.29 0.41 -18.16
C ASN A 493 22.27 1.44 -18.71
N GLN A 494 23.58 1.28 -18.49
CA GLN A 494 24.59 2.31 -18.78
C GLN A 494 24.69 2.62 -20.27
N GLN A 495 24.53 1.61 -21.14
CA GLN A 495 24.59 1.81 -22.58
C GLN A 495 23.47 2.75 -23.06
N ILE A 496 22.24 2.53 -22.59
CA ILE A 496 21.09 3.37 -22.92
C ILE A 496 21.32 4.78 -22.37
N LEU A 497 21.60 4.89 -21.06
CA LEU A 497 21.77 6.18 -20.37
C LEU A 497 22.88 7.04 -21.01
N SER A 498 23.99 6.42 -21.46
CA SER A 498 25.11 7.17 -22.05
C SER A 498 24.76 7.93 -23.33
N GLY A 499 23.73 7.47 -24.05
CA GLY A 499 23.21 8.10 -25.27
C GLY A 499 22.11 9.14 -25.01
N LEU A 500 21.63 9.30 -23.77
CA LEU A 500 20.54 10.19 -23.43
C LEU A 500 21.03 11.52 -22.86
N GLU A 501 20.38 12.61 -23.25
CA GLU A 501 20.48 13.89 -22.57
C GLU A 501 19.38 13.93 -21.51
N LEU A 502 19.77 13.77 -20.24
CA LEU A 502 18.90 13.80 -19.07
C LEU A 502 19.24 15.07 -18.26
N PRO A 503 18.49 16.17 -18.43
CA PRO A 503 18.82 17.44 -17.80
C PRO A 503 18.68 17.39 -16.28
N LYS A 504 19.74 17.77 -15.57
CA LYS A 504 19.76 17.81 -14.10
C LYS A 504 18.50 18.48 -13.52
N MET A 505 17.83 17.76 -12.63
CA MET A 505 16.79 18.30 -11.76
C MET A 505 17.38 19.30 -10.76
N ASN A 506 16.84 20.51 -10.74
CA ASN A 506 17.25 21.55 -9.79
C ASN A 506 16.13 21.79 -8.78
N SER A 507 16.47 21.87 -7.49
CA SER A 507 15.52 22.24 -6.45
C SER A 507 15.46 23.75 -6.23
N PHE A 508 14.34 24.22 -5.72
CA PHE A 508 14.14 25.58 -5.23
C PHE A 508 13.25 25.56 -3.98
N TRP A 509 13.33 26.62 -3.17
CA TRP A 509 12.54 26.78 -1.96
C TRP A 509 11.74 28.07 -2.01
N PHE A 510 10.51 28.04 -1.51
CA PHE A 510 9.62 29.20 -1.46
C PHE A 510 8.77 29.20 -0.19
N THR A 511 8.14 30.34 0.08
CA THR A 511 7.22 30.50 1.21
C THR A 511 5.80 30.10 0.78
N GLY A 512 5.29 29.03 1.38
CA GLY A 512 3.98 28.45 1.17
C GLY A 512 2.85 29.15 1.92
N ALA A 513 1.72 28.45 2.11
CA ALA A 513 0.65 28.90 3.00
C ALA A 513 1.16 28.97 4.45
N GLU A 514 0.63 29.94 5.20
CA GLU A 514 0.97 30.16 6.62
C GLU A 514 2.48 30.33 6.90
N GLY A 515 3.27 30.73 5.90
CA GLY A 515 4.71 30.95 6.05
C GLY A 515 5.55 29.68 6.00
N ALA A 516 4.96 28.51 5.72
CA ALA A 516 5.69 27.25 5.62
C ALA A 516 6.80 27.32 4.56
N LYS A 517 7.93 26.66 4.81
CA LYS A 517 9.04 26.55 3.84
C LYS A 517 8.83 25.31 2.99
N VAL A 518 8.66 25.49 1.68
CA VAL A 518 8.20 24.43 0.75
C VAL A 518 9.21 24.24 -0.36
N GLN A 519 9.45 22.99 -0.73
CA GLN A 519 10.39 22.64 -1.79
C GLN A 519 9.67 22.40 -3.11
N GLY A 520 10.28 22.88 -4.19
CA GLY A 520 9.93 22.50 -5.55
C GLY A 520 11.17 22.07 -6.34
N PHE A 521 10.92 21.51 -7.52
CA PHE A 521 11.92 21.06 -8.47
C PHE A 521 11.57 21.53 -9.87
N VAL A 522 12.59 21.77 -10.69
CA VAL A 522 12.46 22.09 -12.10
C VAL A 522 13.41 21.22 -12.94
N ILE A 523 12.86 20.62 -13.99
CA ILE A 523 13.61 19.92 -15.04
C ILE A 523 13.38 20.66 -16.35
N ARG A 524 14.47 20.94 -17.07
CA ARG A 524 14.44 21.60 -18.38
C ARG A 524 14.32 20.52 -19.47
N PRO A 525 13.74 20.83 -20.63
CA PRO A 525 13.76 19.89 -21.75
C PRO A 525 15.21 19.70 -22.26
N PRO A 526 15.54 18.53 -22.83
CA PRO A 526 16.79 18.35 -23.59
C PRO A 526 16.95 19.39 -24.70
N ASN A 527 18.18 19.67 -25.13
CA ASN A 527 18.52 20.73 -26.09
C ASN A 527 17.99 22.12 -25.67
N PHE A 528 18.01 22.39 -24.36
CA PHE A 528 17.48 23.62 -23.78
C PHE A 528 18.16 24.89 -24.32
N ASN A 529 17.36 25.89 -24.66
CA ASN A 529 17.82 27.22 -25.06
C ASN A 529 17.15 28.28 -24.18
N ALA A 530 17.94 28.97 -23.36
CA ALA A 530 17.46 29.97 -22.39
C ALA A 530 16.71 31.16 -23.02
N SER A 531 16.91 31.43 -24.32
CA SER A 531 16.23 32.50 -25.05
C SER A 531 14.84 32.10 -25.55
N ARG A 532 14.46 30.82 -25.46
CA ARG A 532 13.14 30.31 -25.86
C ARG A 532 12.19 30.23 -24.67
N LYS A 533 10.89 30.36 -24.98
CA LYS A 533 9.79 30.11 -24.07
C LYS A 533 9.23 28.71 -24.29
N TYR A 534 9.11 27.93 -23.22
CA TYR A 534 8.68 26.54 -23.24
C TYR A 534 7.31 26.36 -22.57
N PRO A 535 6.49 25.43 -23.07
CA PRO A 535 5.30 24.99 -22.34
C PRO A 535 5.72 24.26 -21.07
N LEU A 536 4.81 24.15 -20.10
CA LEU A 536 5.09 23.57 -18.79
C LEU A 536 4.12 22.42 -18.47
N LYS A 537 4.67 21.33 -17.91
CA LYS A 537 3.92 20.27 -17.24
C LYS A 537 4.13 20.43 -15.73
N PHE A 538 3.06 20.79 -15.02
CA PHE A 538 3.04 20.92 -13.57
C PHE A 538 2.57 19.59 -12.98
N LEU A 539 3.49 18.84 -12.37
CA LEU A 539 3.20 17.50 -11.86
C LEU A 539 2.90 17.53 -10.37
N ILE A 540 1.79 16.88 -10.01
CA ILE A 540 1.28 16.81 -8.65
C ILE A 540 1.28 15.34 -8.23
N HIS A 541 2.03 15.00 -7.19
CA HIS A 541 2.18 13.61 -6.75
C HIS A 541 0.89 13.10 -6.06
N GLY A 542 0.72 11.78 -6.06
CA GLY A 542 -0.30 11.09 -5.26
C GLY A 542 0.10 10.97 -3.79
N GLY A 543 -0.74 10.33 -2.97
CA GLY A 543 -0.60 10.29 -1.52
C GLY A 543 -1.90 10.76 -0.83
N PRO A 544 -1.90 11.87 -0.06
CA PRO A 544 -0.99 13.02 -0.15
C PRO A 544 0.40 12.80 0.44
N GLN A 545 0.63 11.70 1.15
CA GLN A 545 1.90 11.40 1.81
C GLN A 545 2.89 10.67 0.91
N GLY A 546 3.22 11.32 -0.20
CA GLY A 546 4.36 11.01 -1.06
C GLY A 546 5.25 12.24 -1.23
N ALA A 547 6.31 12.13 -2.02
CA ALA A 547 7.17 13.27 -2.36
C ALA A 547 7.82 13.08 -3.72
N TRP A 548 8.03 14.18 -4.44
CA TRP A 548 8.98 14.26 -5.53
C TRP A 548 10.42 14.34 -4.99
N GLY A 549 11.37 13.83 -5.76
CA GLY A 549 12.77 13.77 -5.38
C GLY A 549 13.58 12.98 -6.40
N ASP A 550 14.62 12.30 -5.92
CA ASP A 550 15.52 11.48 -6.73
C ASP A 550 14.91 10.14 -7.19
N MET A 551 13.63 9.85 -6.91
CA MET A 551 12.96 8.64 -7.39
C MET A 551 12.84 8.60 -8.93
N TRP A 552 13.32 7.53 -9.55
CA TRP A 552 13.07 7.21 -10.96
C TRP A 552 11.79 6.38 -11.13
N SER A 553 10.76 6.96 -11.73
CA SER A 553 9.49 6.25 -12.01
C SER A 553 9.40 5.76 -13.45
N TYR A 554 8.83 4.58 -13.68
CA TYR A 554 8.44 4.11 -15.02
C TYR A 554 6.99 4.49 -15.39
N ARG A 555 6.20 4.93 -14.41
CA ARG A 555 4.78 5.31 -14.58
C ARG A 555 4.59 6.81 -14.82
N TRP A 556 5.30 7.63 -14.03
CA TRP A 556 5.27 9.08 -14.05
C TRP A 556 6.70 9.62 -14.10
N ASN A 557 7.38 9.45 -15.24
CA ASN A 557 8.78 9.82 -15.38
C ASN A 557 8.97 11.29 -15.77
N ALA A 558 9.55 12.09 -14.89
CA ALA A 558 9.73 13.53 -15.12
C ALA A 558 10.69 13.84 -16.28
N GLU A 559 11.77 13.05 -16.44
CA GLU A 559 12.71 13.18 -17.57
C GLU A 559 12.04 12.88 -18.92
N LEU A 560 11.19 11.85 -19.00
CA LEU A 560 10.42 11.55 -20.22
C LEU A 560 9.43 12.68 -20.55
N MET A 561 8.79 13.24 -19.52
CA MET A 561 7.90 14.38 -19.70
C MET A 561 8.67 15.63 -20.17
N ALA A 562 9.88 15.88 -19.66
CA ALA A 562 10.74 16.95 -20.13
C ALA A 562 11.25 16.69 -21.57
N ALA A 563 11.57 15.45 -21.90
CA ALA A 563 12.01 15.02 -23.24
C ALA A 563 10.99 15.31 -24.34
N SER A 564 9.69 15.42 -23.99
CA SER A 564 8.64 15.88 -24.92
C SER A 564 8.65 17.39 -25.21
N GLY A 565 9.69 18.13 -24.82
CA GLY A 565 9.85 19.56 -25.12
C GLY A 565 9.22 20.50 -24.09
N TYR A 566 8.93 20.01 -22.89
CA TYR A 566 8.31 20.76 -21.80
C TYR A 566 9.32 21.07 -20.70
N VAL A 567 9.12 22.19 -20.01
CA VAL A 567 9.64 22.35 -18.65
C VAL A 567 8.74 21.54 -17.73
N VAL A 568 9.35 20.81 -16.79
CA VAL A 568 8.61 20.11 -15.74
C VAL A 568 8.82 20.83 -14.42
N VAL A 569 7.73 21.17 -13.73
CA VAL A 569 7.76 21.70 -12.37
C VAL A 569 7.02 20.74 -11.45
N MET A 570 7.65 20.44 -10.32
CA MET A 570 7.17 19.53 -9.28
C MET A 570 7.25 20.26 -7.94
N VAL A 571 6.23 20.13 -7.09
CA VAL A 571 6.20 20.76 -5.75
C VAL A 571 5.81 19.70 -4.74
N ASN A 572 6.45 19.74 -3.57
CA ASN A 572 6.11 18.91 -2.41
C ASN A 572 5.32 19.76 -1.40
N PRO A 573 3.98 19.89 -1.56
CA PRO A 573 3.14 20.67 -0.65
C PRO A 573 3.03 20.01 0.74
N ARG A 574 2.51 20.68 1.77
CA ARG A 574 2.16 19.94 3.03
C ARG A 574 1.30 18.71 2.74
N GLY A 575 1.54 17.68 3.54
CA GLY A 575 1.23 16.29 3.23
C GLY A 575 2.49 15.51 2.84
N SER A 576 3.44 16.13 2.11
CA SER A 576 4.60 15.38 1.61
C SER A 576 5.52 14.83 2.70
N THR A 577 6.06 13.64 2.45
CA THR A 577 7.04 12.98 3.33
C THR A 577 8.44 13.60 3.21
N GLY A 578 9.31 13.36 4.21
CA GLY A 578 10.68 13.86 4.22
C GLY A 578 10.88 15.29 4.74
N TYR A 579 9.83 15.92 5.28
CA TYR A 579 9.87 17.29 5.84
C TYR A 579 9.50 17.38 7.33
N GLY A 580 9.06 16.27 7.94
CA GLY A 580 8.70 16.17 9.36
C GLY A 580 7.21 15.97 9.58
N GLN A 581 6.83 15.41 10.73
CA GLN A 581 5.44 14.99 10.96
C GLN A 581 4.46 16.17 10.91
N ALA A 582 4.86 17.34 11.41
CA ALA A 582 4.02 18.54 11.35
C ALA A 582 3.75 19.00 9.91
N PHE A 583 4.69 18.79 8.98
CA PHE A 583 4.50 19.09 7.56
C PHE A 583 3.56 18.08 6.90
N ILE A 584 3.65 16.80 7.28
CA ILE A 584 2.72 15.75 6.84
C ILE A 584 1.31 16.05 7.35
N ASP A 585 1.16 16.34 8.65
CA ASP A 585 -0.14 16.60 9.28
C ASP A 585 -0.84 17.86 8.76
N GLY A 586 -0.12 18.74 8.06
CA GLY A 586 -0.65 19.98 7.50
C GLY A 586 -1.69 19.79 6.38
N VAL A 587 -1.95 18.55 5.94
CA VAL A 587 -3.00 18.21 4.96
C VAL A 587 -4.27 17.62 5.60
N ASN A 588 -4.18 17.14 6.85
CA ASN A 588 -5.28 16.45 7.54
C ASN A 588 -6.51 17.36 7.64
N GLY A 589 -7.66 16.89 7.15
CA GLY A 589 -8.91 17.67 7.13
C GLY A 589 -8.90 18.90 6.22
N ASP A 590 -7.86 19.07 5.38
CA ASP A 590 -7.58 20.32 4.64
C ASP A 590 -7.08 20.10 3.20
N TRP A 591 -7.52 19.02 2.55
CA TRP A 591 -7.04 18.60 1.22
C TRP A 591 -7.09 19.70 0.14
N GLY A 592 -8.16 20.50 0.09
CA GLY A 592 -8.30 21.60 -0.87
C GLY A 592 -7.77 22.95 -0.35
N GLY A 593 -7.26 23.01 0.88
CA GLY A 593 -6.88 24.24 1.56
C GLY A 593 -5.40 24.53 1.42
N LYS A 594 -4.63 24.30 2.50
CA LYS A 594 -3.20 24.59 2.55
C LYS A 594 -2.53 23.98 1.33
N ALA A 595 -2.59 22.65 1.15
CA ALA A 595 -1.87 21.93 0.09
C ALA A 595 -1.99 22.59 -1.30
N TYR A 596 -3.21 22.96 -1.69
CA TYR A 596 -3.48 23.71 -2.92
C TYR A 596 -2.74 25.06 -3.00
N VAL A 597 -2.73 25.83 -1.91
CA VAL A 597 -2.01 27.11 -1.84
C VAL A 597 -0.51 26.95 -2.03
N ASP A 598 0.12 25.86 -1.56
CA ASP A 598 1.55 25.64 -1.83
C ASP A 598 1.80 25.34 -3.29
N LEU A 599 0.96 24.51 -3.90
CA LEU A 599 1.10 24.17 -5.32
C LEU A 599 1.01 25.43 -6.18
N MET A 600 0.02 26.29 -5.92
CA MET A 600 -0.14 27.54 -6.67
C MET A 600 1.03 28.51 -6.42
N LYS A 601 1.45 28.70 -5.17
CA LYS A 601 2.60 29.56 -4.84
C LYS A 601 3.92 29.03 -5.40
N GLY A 602 4.11 27.72 -5.44
CA GLY A 602 5.29 27.08 -6.01
C GLY A 602 5.38 27.27 -7.51
N LEU A 603 4.24 27.16 -8.21
CA LEU A 603 4.16 27.48 -9.63
C LEU A 603 4.40 28.98 -9.87
N ASP A 604 3.78 29.87 -9.10
CA ASP A 604 4.02 31.32 -9.20
C ASP A 604 5.49 31.70 -8.96
N TYR A 605 6.14 31.05 -7.99
CA TYR A 605 7.57 31.21 -7.74
C TYR A 605 8.38 30.78 -8.97
N ALA A 606 8.09 29.60 -9.54
CA ALA A 606 8.77 29.09 -10.72
C ALA A 606 8.62 30.05 -11.91
N GLU A 607 7.39 30.50 -12.19
CA GLU A 607 7.12 31.46 -13.25
C GLU A 607 7.86 32.79 -13.10
N ALA A 608 8.06 33.25 -11.86
CA ALA A 608 8.75 34.50 -11.56
C ALA A 608 10.27 34.39 -11.73
N HIS A 609 10.86 33.22 -11.45
CA HIS A 609 12.32 33.03 -11.44
C HIS A 609 12.87 32.35 -12.70
N TYR A 610 12.04 31.60 -13.42
CA TYR A 610 12.44 30.89 -14.64
C TYR A 610 11.81 31.56 -15.86
N SER A 611 12.53 32.57 -16.38
CA SER A 611 12.08 33.38 -17.52
C SER A 611 11.87 32.61 -18.83
N PHE A 612 12.22 31.33 -18.91
CA PHE A 612 11.95 30.48 -20.06
C PHE A 612 10.58 29.77 -19.98
N ILE A 613 9.81 29.92 -18.89
CA ILE A 613 8.44 29.39 -18.78
C ILE A 613 7.45 30.28 -19.54
N ASP A 614 6.56 29.66 -20.33
CA ASP A 614 5.41 30.30 -20.97
C ASP A 614 4.13 30.08 -20.17
N LYS A 615 3.75 31.10 -19.39
CA LYS A 615 2.58 31.09 -18.48
C LYS A 615 1.24 30.83 -19.16
N ARG A 616 1.17 30.90 -20.49
CA ARG A 616 -0.06 30.64 -21.26
C ARG A 616 -0.16 29.20 -21.77
N ARG A 617 0.87 28.38 -21.52
CA ARG A 617 1.02 27.02 -22.04
C ARG A 617 1.40 26.06 -20.93
N GLU A 618 0.65 26.09 -19.84
CA GLU A 618 0.86 25.24 -18.67
C GLU A 618 -0.26 24.21 -18.57
N CYS A 619 0.09 22.95 -18.37
CA CYS A 619 -0.88 21.92 -18.01
C CYS A 619 -0.62 21.43 -16.58
N ALA A 620 -1.69 21.15 -15.83
CA ALA A 620 -1.60 20.49 -14.52
C ALA A 620 -1.95 19.01 -14.66
N LEU A 621 -1.12 18.14 -14.10
CA LEU A 621 -1.24 16.69 -14.22
C LEU A 621 -1.03 16.03 -12.86
N GLY A 622 -1.89 15.09 -12.49
CA GLY A 622 -1.70 14.30 -11.28
C GLY A 622 -2.49 13.00 -11.26
N ALA A 623 -2.07 12.09 -10.37
CA ALA A 623 -2.76 10.82 -10.11
C ALA A 623 -3.14 10.64 -8.65
N SER A 624 -4.18 9.86 -8.35
CA SER A 624 -4.63 9.59 -6.97
C SER A 624 -4.98 10.91 -6.25
N TYR A 625 -4.42 11.21 -5.07
CA TYR A 625 -4.50 12.55 -4.47
C TYR A 625 -4.07 13.68 -5.43
N GLY A 626 -3.04 13.47 -6.26
CA GLY A 626 -2.67 14.43 -7.29
C GLY A 626 -3.75 14.61 -8.36
N GLY A 627 -4.54 13.56 -8.63
CA GLY A 627 -5.73 13.61 -9.48
C GLY A 627 -6.89 14.35 -8.79
N PHE A 628 -7.09 14.14 -7.49
CA PHE A 628 -7.98 14.98 -6.67
C PHE A 628 -7.60 16.46 -6.78
N MET A 629 -6.31 16.78 -6.64
CA MET A 629 -5.84 18.15 -6.72
C MET A 629 -5.94 18.72 -8.15
N ALA A 630 -5.78 17.90 -9.19
CA ALA A 630 -6.08 18.28 -10.57
C ALA A 630 -7.57 18.63 -10.74
N ASN A 631 -8.48 17.84 -10.14
CA ASN A 631 -9.92 18.12 -10.11
C ASN A 631 -10.24 19.40 -9.30
N TRP A 632 -9.52 19.64 -8.21
CA TRP A 632 -9.66 20.86 -7.40
C TRP A 632 -9.19 22.10 -8.16
N ILE A 633 -8.02 22.04 -8.80
CA ILE A 633 -7.51 23.08 -9.70
C ILE A 633 -8.54 23.41 -10.80
N LEU A 634 -9.08 22.37 -11.46
CA LEU A 634 -10.08 22.50 -12.52
C LEU A 634 -11.31 23.34 -12.12
N THR A 635 -11.69 23.28 -10.85
CA THR A 635 -12.88 23.95 -10.33
C THR A 635 -12.59 25.29 -9.62
N HIS A 636 -11.31 25.61 -9.38
CA HIS A 636 -10.91 26.78 -8.59
C HIS A 636 -10.04 27.79 -9.36
N THR A 637 -9.54 27.43 -10.55
CA THR A 637 -8.80 28.37 -11.41
C THR A 637 -8.88 27.97 -12.88
N ASN A 638 -8.76 28.96 -13.77
CA ASN A 638 -8.75 28.76 -15.23
C ASN A 638 -7.39 29.12 -15.85
N ARG A 639 -6.31 29.16 -15.05
CA ARG A 639 -4.98 29.57 -15.53
C ARG A 639 -4.31 28.55 -16.47
N PHE A 640 -4.65 27.27 -16.31
CA PHE A 640 -4.03 26.18 -17.07
C PHE A 640 -4.65 26.03 -18.46
N ALA A 641 -3.81 25.71 -19.44
CA ALA A 641 -4.23 25.36 -20.80
C ALA A 641 -4.97 24.01 -20.84
N CYS A 642 -4.56 23.05 -20.00
CA CYS A 642 -5.22 21.76 -19.88
C CYS A 642 -5.03 21.12 -18.49
N ILE A 643 -5.94 20.21 -18.15
CA ILE A 643 -5.85 19.35 -16.97
C ILE A 643 -5.75 17.88 -17.41
N VAL A 644 -4.93 17.10 -16.70
CA VAL A 644 -4.92 15.63 -16.76
C VAL A 644 -5.13 15.10 -15.35
N THR A 645 -6.19 14.33 -15.16
CA THR A 645 -6.53 13.68 -13.90
C THR A 645 -6.57 12.17 -14.11
N HIS A 646 -5.80 11.43 -13.31
CA HIS A 646 -5.66 9.98 -13.41
C HIS A 646 -6.04 9.33 -12.08
N ASP A 647 -7.06 8.48 -12.06
CA ASP A 647 -7.53 7.80 -10.85
C ASP A 647 -7.71 8.81 -9.70
N GLY A 648 -8.33 9.96 -10.00
CA GLY A 648 -8.43 11.08 -9.07
C GLY A 648 -9.76 11.13 -8.34
N MET A 649 -9.75 11.32 -7.03
CA MET A 649 -10.98 11.46 -6.23
C MET A 649 -11.74 12.74 -6.68
N PHE A 650 -12.99 12.57 -7.07
CA PHE A 650 -13.86 13.65 -7.56
C PHE A 650 -14.97 14.00 -6.55
N ASN A 651 -15.42 13.01 -5.79
CA ASN A 651 -16.42 13.16 -4.76
C ASN A 651 -16.05 12.31 -3.53
N PRO A 652 -15.45 12.92 -2.49
CA PRO A 652 -15.04 12.21 -1.28
C PRO A 652 -16.16 11.42 -0.58
N GLU A 653 -17.41 11.88 -0.66
CA GLU A 653 -18.56 11.21 -0.06
C GLU A 653 -18.86 9.85 -0.73
N SER A 654 -18.85 9.79 -2.07
CA SER A 654 -18.98 8.50 -2.78
C SER A 654 -17.74 7.64 -2.62
N ALA A 655 -16.55 8.25 -2.69
CA ALA A 655 -15.29 7.53 -2.54
C ALA A 655 -15.18 6.80 -1.19
N TYR A 656 -15.69 7.38 -0.10
CA TYR A 656 -15.77 6.72 1.20
C TYR A 656 -16.56 5.40 1.14
N GLY A 657 -17.68 5.37 0.43
CA GLY A 657 -18.52 4.17 0.32
C GLY A 657 -17.95 3.07 -0.58
N THR A 658 -16.94 3.39 -1.41
CA THR A 658 -16.41 2.47 -2.41
C THR A 658 -14.94 2.10 -2.20
N THR A 659 -14.17 2.88 -1.43
CA THR A 659 -12.78 2.53 -1.10
C THR A 659 -12.72 1.32 -0.16
N GLU A 660 -11.58 0.64 -0.21
CA GLU A 660 -11.30 -0.54 0.62
C GLU A 660 -10.48 -0.21 1.89
N GLU A 661 -9.68 0.85 1.86
CA GLU A 661 -8.93 1.38 3.00
C GLU A 661 -9.70 2.57 3.61
N LEU A 662 -10.70 2.27 4.45
CA LEU A 662 -11.47 3.29 5.15
C LEU A 662 -10.61 4.08 6.14
N TRP A 663 -9.60 3.47 6.78
CA TRP A 663 -8.74 4.17 7.74
C TRP A 663 -8.17 5.47 7.16
N PHE A 664 -7.78 5.45 5.88
CA PHE A 664 -7.26 6.60 5.18
C PHE A 664 -8.28 7.72 5.08
N ASN A 665 -9.47 7.46 4.52
CA ASN A 665 -10.51 8.48 4.40
C ASN A 665 -11.04 8.92 5.76
N GLU A 666 -11.15 8.00 6.73
CA GLU A 666 -11.56 8.31 8.10
C GLU A 666 -10.58 9.23 8.81
N TRP A 667 -9.30 9.19 8.46
CA TRP A 667 -8.32 10.14 8.99
C TRP A 667 -8.27 11.45 8.21
N GLU A 668 -8.19 11.39 6.89
CA GLU A 668 -7.98 12.55 6.02
C GLU A 668 -9.20 13.47 5.96
N PHE A 669 -10.41 12.91 6.11
CA PHE A 669 -11.67 13.64 6.11
C PHE A 669 -12.32 13.66 7.50
N ARG A 670 -11.51 13.77 8.56
CA ARG A 670 -11.97 14.19 9.89
C ARG A 670 -11.65 15.66 10.14
N ARG A 671 -12.41 16.31 11.02
CA ARG A 671 -12.01 17.63 11.49
C ARG A 671 -10.77 17.49 12.39
N PRO A 672 -9.70 18.30 12.22
CA PRO A 672 -8.46 18.12 12.96
C PRO A 672 -8.63 18.13 14.50
N GLU A 673 -9.63 18.86 15.00
CA GLU A 673 -9.98 18.93 16.42
C GLU A 673 -10.73 17.70 16.96
N GLU A 674 -11.21 16.80 16.10
CA GLU A 674 -11.98 15.61 16.48
C GLU A 674 -11.09 14.38 16.59
N ILE A 675 -11.19 13.65 17.71
CA ILE A 675 -10.52 12.35 17.86
C ILE A 675 -11.23 11.27 17.04
N ALA A 676 -12.54 11.40 16.87
CA ALA A 676 -13.35 10.38 16.23
C ALA A 676 -13.07 10.33 14.70
N PRO A 677 -13.14 9.14 14.08
CA PRO A 677 -12.93 9.02 12.64
C PRO A 677 -13.99 9.81 11.86
N GLY A 678 -13.57 10.35 10.72
CA GLY A 678 -14.41 11.05 9.77
C GLY A 678 -15.32 10.08 9.04
N GLN A 679 -16.63 10.21 9.22
CA GLN A 679 -17.61 9.39 8.53
C GLN A 679 -18.68 10.31 7.93
N PRO A 680 -19.02 10.21 6.63
CA PRO A 680 -19.88 11.19 5.98
C PRO A 680 -21.23 11.43 6.68
N TRP A 681 -21.86 10.37 7.20
CA TRP A 681 -23.16 10.47 7.91
C TRP A 681 -23.08 11.24 9.23
N ARG A 682 -21.89 11.44 9.81
CA ARG A 682 -21.72 12.26 11.03
C ARG A 682 -21.81 13.76 10.74
N TYR A 683 -21.54 14.16 9.49
CA TYR A 683 -21.53 15.56 9.07
C TYR A 683 -22.75 15.95 8.25
N ALA A 684 -23.51 14.97 7.73
CA ALA A 684 -24.60 15.16 6.78
C ALA A 684 -25.68 16.20 7.17
N ALA A 685 -25.96 16.34 8.47
CA ALA A 685 -26.95 17.30 8.98
C ALA A 685 -26.40 18.74 9.12
N GLY A 686 -25.09 18.94 8.98
CA GLY A 686 -24.40 20.21 9.14
C GLY A 686 -24.25 21.02 7.84
N PRO A 687 -23.77 22.27 7.94
CA PRO A 687 -23.45 23.08 6.77
C PRO A 687 -22.22 22.51 6.04
N VAL A 688 -22.19 22.64 4.71
CA VAL A 688 -21.09 22.16 3.84
C VAL A 688 -19.72 22.60 4.34
N ALA A 689 -19.57 23.83 4.85
CA ALA A 689 -18.30 24.36 5.33
C ALA A 689 -17.70 23.60 6.55
N ASN A 690 -18.53 22.86 7.29
CA ASN A 690 -18.13 22.07 8.46
C ASN A 690 -18.06 20.57 8.17
N ASP A 691 -18.41 20.16 6.95
CA ASP A 691 -18.35 18.78 6.49
C ASP A 691 -17.11 18.61 5.61
N PRO A 692 -16.03 17.97 6.10
CA PRO A 692 -14.80 17.82 5.33
C PRO A 692 -15.00 17.04 4.02
N PHE A 693 -15.93 16.07 3.96
CA PHE A 693 -16.20 15.31 2.74
C PHE A 693 -16.86 16.18 1.67
N ARG A 694 -17.76 17.10 2.08
CA ARG A 694 -18.46 18.00 1.15
C ARG A 694 -17.65 19.25 0.83
N ARG A 695 -17.06 19.90 1.83
CA ARG A 695 -16.26 21.12 1.68
C ARG A 695 -15.16 20.97 0.63
N TRP A 696 -14.49 19.82 0.64
CA TRP A 696 -13.36 19.55 -0.23
C TRP A 696 -13.74 18.77 -1.48
N SER A 697 -15.03 18.61 -1.78
CA SER A 697 -15.48 17.87 -2.96
C SER A 697 -15.40 18.71 -4.24
N PRO A 698 -14.55 18.37 -5.23
CA PRO A 698 -14.57 19.02 -6.54
C PRO A 698 -15.95 19.00 -7.21
N MET A 699 -16.75 17.94 -6.97
CA MET A 699 -18.11 17.83 -7.48
C MET A 699 -19.01 19.01 -7.09
N LEU A 700 -18.88 19.54 -5.88
CA LEU A 700 -19.70 20.68 -5.45
C LEU A 700 -19.29 22.03 -6.08
N ALA A 701 -18.10 22.10 -6.69
CA ALA A 701 -17.59 23.27 -7.40
C ALA A 701 -17.58 23.10 -8.93
N ILE A 702 -18.16 22.01 -9.45
CA ILE A 702 -17.99 21.59 -10.85
C ILE A 702 -18.48 22.61 -11.89
N GLU A 703 -19.49 23.44 -11.56
CA GLU A 703 -20.01 24.47 -12.47
C GLU A 703 -18.95 25.50 -12.90
N ASN A 704 -17.89 25.65 -12.09
CA ASN A 704 -16.77 26.55 -12.37
C ASN A 704 -15.82 26.01 -13.43
N ALA A 705 -15.86 24.71 -13.75
CA ALA A 705 -14.94 24.10 -14.69
C ALA A 705 -15.05 24.74 -16.08
N LYS A 706 -13.91 25.18 -16.63
CA LYS A 706 -13.77 25.68 -18.02
C LYS A 706 -12.56 25.09 -18.74
N THR A 707 -11.56 24.60 -18.01
CA THR A 707 -10.32 24.09 -18.60
C THR A 707 -10.51 22.71 -19.24
N PRO A 708 -10.00 22.51 -20.47
CA PRO A 708 -10.03 21.20 -21.10
C PRO A 708 -9.39 20.10 -20.24
N THR A 709 -10.10 18.99 -20.04
CA THR A 709 -9.68 17.95 -19.10
C THR A 709 -9.63 16.55 -19.74
N LEU A 710 -8.49 15.88 -19.60
CA LEU A 710 -8.35 14.44 -19.84
C LEU A 710 -8.57 13.69 -18.52
N VAL A 711 -9.58 12.82 -18.51
CA VAL A 711 -9.88 11.90 -17.40
C VAL A 711 -9.31 10.54 -17.74
N ILE A 712 -8.54 9.94 -16.84
CA ILE A 712 -7.98 8.59 -16.99
C ILE A 712 -8.45 7.78 -15.80
N HIS A 713 -9.11 6.63 -16.02
CA HIS A 713 -9.55 5.76 -14.92
C HIS A 713 -9.55 4.29 -15.30
N SER A 714 -9.25 3.42 -14.34
CA SER A 714 -9.20 1.97 -14.53
C SER A 714 -10.34 1.21 -13.80
N GLN A 715 -10.84 0.13 -14.40
CA GLN A 715 -11.97 -0.65 -13.86
C GLN A 715 -11.64 -1.42 -12.58
N ARG A 716 -10.39 -1.85 -12.41
CA ARG A 716 -9.96 -2.59 -11.22
C ARG A 716 -9.25 -1.68 -10.23
N ASP A 717 -9.43 -0.36 -10.34
CA ASP A 717 -9.02 0.54 -9.28
C ASP A 717 -10.01 0.44 -8.13
N TYR A 718 -9.62 -0.26 -7.06
CA TYR A 718 -10.42 -0.34 -5.84
C TYR A 718 -9.96 0.63 -4.76
N ARG A 719 -8.81 1.30 -4.97
CA ARG A 719 -8.36 2.42 -4.15
C ARG A 719 -9.28 3.62 -4.38
N LEU A 720 -9.57 3.91 -5.64
CA LEU A 720 -10.55 4.89 -6.07
C LEU A 720 -11.40 4.27 -7.18
N ASP A 721 -12.63 3.93 -6.83
CA ASP A 721 -13.55 3.24 -7.73
C ASP A 721 -13.74 4.02 -9.05
N VAL A 722 -13.86 3.28 -10.16
CA VAL A 722 -14.03 3.85 -11.51
C VAL A 722 -15.19 4.85 -11.63
N SER A 723 -16.18 4.74 -10.74
CA SER A 723 -17.26 5.72 -10.64
C SER A 723 -16.78 7.15 -10.44
N GLU A 724 -15.64 7.40 -9.78
CA GLU A 724 -15.08 8.75 -9.60
C GLU A 724 -14.73 9.40 -10.96
N GLY A 725 -14.07 8.66 -11.85
CA GLY A 725 -13.77 9.10 -13.21
C GLY A 725 -15.03 9.29 -14.07
N PHE A 726 -16.00 8.37 -13.97
CA PHE A 726 -17.25 8.48 -14.72
C PHE A 726 -18.11 9.68 -14.27
N GLN A 727 -18.17 9.96 -12.97
CA GLN A 727 -18.87 11.11 -12.42
C GLN A 727 -18.30 12.42 -12.99
N LEU A 728 -16.98 12.58 -12.95
CA LEU A 728 -16.30 13.76 -13.49
C LEU A 728 -16.51 13.90 -15.00
N PHE A 729 -16.25 12.85 -15.77
CA PHE A 729 -16.40 12.90 -17.23
C PHE A 729 -17.83 13.25 -17.65
N THR A 730 -18.83 12.66 -16.99
CA THR A 730 -20.24 12.98 -17.21
C THR A 730 -20.52 14.46 -16.92
N ALA A 731 -20.06 14.99 -15.78
CA ALA A 731 -20.28 16.38 -15.41
C ALA A 731 -19.66 17.35 -16.43
N LEU A 732 -18.42 17.08 -16.88
CA LEU A 732 -17.74 17.89 -17.89
C LEU A 732 -18.49 17.91 -19.23
N GLN A 733 -18.96 16.74 -19.68
CA GLN A 733 -19.76 16.63 -20.90
C GLN A 733 -21.08 17.41 -20.79
N ARG A 734 -21.76 17.33 -19.63
CA ARG A 734 -23.00 18.08 -19.38
C ARG A 734 -22.79 19.59 -19.33
N LEU A 735 -21.62 20.05 -18.91
CA LEU A 735 -21.23 21.46 -18.88
C LEU A 735 -20.61 21.96 -20.20
N ASN A 736 -20.49 21.10 -21.21
CA ASN A 736 -19.79 21.38 -22.48
C ASN A 736 -18.33 21.84 -22.29
N VAL A 737 -17.66 21.35 -21.26
CA VAL A 737 -16.21 21.53 -21.10
C VAL A 737 -15.51 20.51 -22.02
N PRO A 738 -14.54 20.91 -22.87
CA PRO A 738 -13.82 19.97 -23.71
C PRO A 738 -13.16 18.88 -22.86
N SER A 739 -13.58 17.63 -23.04
CA SER A 739 -13.04 16.52 -22.26
C SER A 739 -12.88 15.24 -23.06
N ARG A 740 -11.98 14.38 -22.59
CA ARG A 740 -11.73 13.03 -23.11
C ARG A 740 -11.60 12.07 -21.92
N MET A 741 -12.10 10.85 -22.06
CA MET A 741 -11.87 9.78 -21.08
C MET A 741 -11.02 8.67 -21.70
N LEU A 742 -9.92 8.30 -21.03
CA LEU A 742 -9.14 7.10 -21.30
C LEU A 742 -9.46 6.07 -20.21
N TYR A 743 -10.10 4.97 -20.61
CA TYR A 743 -10.59 3.96 -19.69
C TYR A 743 -9.87 2.63 -19.92
N PHE A 744 -9.35 2.03 -18.84
CA PHE A 744 -8.68 0.73 -18.87
C PHE A 744 -9.51 -0.34 -18.15
N PRO A 745 -10.14 -1.30 -18.87
CA PRO A 745 -10.96 -2.33 -18.25
C PRO A 745 -10.15 -3.39 -17.47
N ASP A 746 -8.83 -3.42 -17.66
CA ASP A 746 -7.95 -4.50 -17.22
C ASP A 746 -6.72 -4.05 -16.42
N GLU A 747 -6.71 -2.78 -16.01
CA GLU A 747 -5.72 -2.18 -15.10
C GLU A 747 -6.35 -1.89 -13.73
N GLY A 748 -5.50 -1.69 -12.72
CA GLY A 748 -5.91 -1.22 -11.39
C GLY A 748 -5.60 0.26 -11.19
N HIS A 749 -5.35 0.67 -9.93
CA HIS A 749 -4.93 2.04 -9.58
C HIS A 749 -3.64 2.54 -10.30
N TRP A 750 -2.92 1.62 -10.95
CA TRP A 750 -1.80 1.96 -11.82
C TRP A 750 -1.98 1.28 -13.16
N VAL A 751 -1.58 2.00 -14.21
CA VAL A 751 -1.45 1.45 -15.56
C VAL A 751 -0.10 0.74 -15.67
N LEU A 752 -0.12 -0.59 -15.63
CA LEU A 752 1.08 -1.40 -15.52
C LEU A 752 1.43 -2.16 -16.79
N LYS A 753 0.46 -2.57 -17.62
CA LYS A 753 0.77 -3.37 -18.82
C LYS A 753 1.55 -2.51 -19.83
N PRO A 754 2.60 -3.06 -20.48
CA PRO A 754 3.47 -2.26 -21.36
C PRO A 754 2.75 -1.47 -22.47
N GLN A 755 1.78 -2.09 -23.17
CA GLN A 755 0.99 -1.44 -24.22
C GLN A 755 0.00 -0.41 -23.65
N ASN A 756 -0.62 -0.70 -22.51
CA ASN A 756 -1.50 0.27 -21.85
C ASN A 756 -0.70 1.49 -21.36
N SER A 757 0.50 1.27 -20.82
CA SER A 757 1.43 2.33 -20.44
C SER A 757 1.85 3.18 -21.65
N LYS A 758 2.11 2.55 -22.80
CA LYS A 758 2.39 3.26 -24.05
C LYS A 758 1.23 4.19 -24.43
N LEU A 759 0.02 3.63 -24.52
CA LEU A 759 -1.20 4.39 -24.84
C LEU A 759 -1.43 5.53 -23.85
N TRP A 760 -1.15 5.30 -22.56
CA TRP A 760 -1.23 6.32 -21.53
C TRP A 760 -0.29 7.50 -21.81
N TYR A 761 1.00 7.25 -22.05
CA TYR A 761 1.98 8.32 -22.32
C TYR A 761 1.66 9.07 -23.61
N GLU A 762 1.24 8.36 -24.67
CA GLU A 762 0.83 8.95 -25.94
C GLU A 762 -0.40 9.85 -25.75
N THR A 763 -1.46 9.36 -25.10
CA THR A 763 -2.69 10.12 -24.87
C THR A 763 -2.46 11.37 -24.01
N VAL A 764 -1.63 11.26 -22.96
CA VAL A 764 -1.26 12.40 -22.10
C VAL A 764 -0.43 13.42 -22.88
N GLY A 765 0.53 12.96 -23.67
CA GLY A 765 1.38 13.81 -24.52
C GLY A 765 0.54 14.58 -25.56
N GLU A 766 -0.29 13.87 -26.32
CA GLU A 766 -1.20 14.44 -27.31
C GLU A 766 -2.16 15.47 -26.70
N TRP A 767 -2.71 15.20 -25.51
CA TRP A 767 -3.61 16.13 -24.85
C TRP A 767 -2.90 17.43 -24.46
N CYS A 768 -1.71 17.33 -23.86
CA CYS A 768 -0.88 18.49 -23.54
C CYS A 768 -0.54 19.29 -24.79
N ASP A 769 -0.13 18.61 -25.86
CA ASP A 769 0.32 19.24 -27.09
C ASP A 769 -0.80 19.99 -27.81
N ARG A 770 -2.00 19.39 -27.86
CA ARG A 770 -3.18 20.00 -28.45
C ARG A 770 -3.52 21.35 -27.81
N TRP A 771 -3.51 21.40 -26.49
CA TRP A 771 -3.97 22.57 -25.74
C TRP A 771 -2.87 23.60 -25.49
N THR A 772 -1.60 23.20 -25.54
CA THR A 772 -0.45 24.12 -25.55
C THR A 772 -0.01 24.52 -26.96
N LYS A 773 -0.58 23.91 -28.01
CA LYS A 773 -0.31 24.18 -29.44
C LYS A 773 1.16 23.96 -29.83
N THR A 774 1.75 22.89 -29.35
CA THR A 774 3.15 22.52 -29.59
C THR A 774 3.31 21.54 -30.76
N ASN A 775 2.27 20.77 -31.08
CA ASN A 775 2.16 19.82 -32.21
C ASN A 775 3.30 18.78 -32.35
N LEU A 776 4.04 18.43 -31.29
CA LEU A 776 5.13 17.45 -31.37
C LEU A 776 4.65 16.01 -31.63
N TYR A 777 3.45 15.65 -31.13
CA TYR A 777 2.79 14.37 -31.42
C TYR A 777 1.74 14.41 -32.54
N ALA A 778 1.41 15.60 -33.06
CA ALA A 778 0.38 15.76 -34.09
C ALA A 778 0.78 15.15 -35.44
N ASP A 779 2.07 15.04 -35.72
CA ASP A 779 2.59 14.50 -36.99
C ASP A 779 2.54 12.95 -37.06
N LEU A 780 2.13 12.26 -35.98
CA LEU A 780 2.00 10.79 -35.91
C LEU A 780 0.56 10.28 -35.92
N VAL A 781 -0.43 11.18 -35.85
CA VAL A 781 -1.86 10.84 -35.88
C VAL A 781 -2.45 11.36 -37.19
N PRO A 782 -2.98 10.51 -38.08
CA PRO A 782 -3.60 11.00 -39.31
C PRO A 782 -4.77 11.93 -38.96
N ASP A 783 -4.81 13.08 -39.64
CA ASP A 783 -5.87 14.10 -39.56
C ASP A 783 -7.26 13.46 -39.62
N THR A 784 -7.82 13.15 -38.47
CA THR A 784 -9.21 12.71 -38.33
C THR A 784 -9.86 13.54 -37.22
N GLU A 785 -10.64 14.51 -37.71
CA GLU A 785 -11.61 15.37 -37.04
C GLU A 785 -11.09 16.29 -35.93
N ALA A 786 -10.79 17.53 -36.34
CA ALA A 786 -10.88 18.69 -35.48
C ALA A 786 -12.25 18.70 -34.75
N PRO A 787 -12.30 19.04 -33.46
CA PRO A 787 -13.53 19.02 -32.70
C PRO A 787 -14.45 20.13 -33.21
N VAL A 788 -15.71 19.76 -33.45
CA VAL A 788 -16.77 20.71 -33.78
C VAL A 788 -16.88 21.75 -32.66
N ALA A 789 -16.63 23.02 -32.99
CA ALA A 789 -16.87 24.13 -32.08
C ALA A 789 -18.36 24.13 -31.66
N PRO A 790 -18.68 24.39 -30.38
CA PRO A 790 -20.08 24.41 -29.95
C PRO A 790 -20.85 25.48 -30.74
N ALA A 791 -22.04 25.10 -31.20
CA ALA A 791 -22.98 26.02 -31.83
C ALA A 791 -23.23 27.21 -30.89
N LYS A 792 -23.03 28.43 -31.39
CA LYS A 792 -23.39 29.66 -30.66
C LYS A 792 -24.86 29.59 -30.29
N ALA A 793 -25.15 29.42 -29.00
CA ALA A 793 -26.49 29.57 -28.48
C ALA A 793 -26.94 31.01 -28.75
N LYS A 794 -27.98 31.15 -29.60
CA LYS A 794 -28.69 32.43 -29.77
C LYS A 794 -29.30 32.80 -28.42
N GLY A 795 -29.07 34.04 -28.02
CA GLY A 795 -29.46 34.57 -26.72
C GLY A 795 -30.91 34.32 -26.39
N THR A 796 -31.14 33.81 -25.20
CA THR A 796 -32.42 33.94 -24.50
C THR A 796 -32.24 34.92 -23.36
N THR A 797 -33.19 35.85 -23.34
CA THR A 797 -33.24 37.07 -22.55
C THR A 797 -33.23 36.81 -21.05
N ARG A 798 -32.36 37.57 -20.36
CA ARG A 798 -32.34 37.82 -18.92
C ARG A 798 -33.74 38.15 -18.40
N ALA A 799 -34.24 37.39 -17.43
CA ALA A 799 -35.25 37.88 -16.50
C ALA A 799 -34.55 38.39 -15.23
N THR A 800 -34.93 39.61 -14.87
CA THR A 800 -34.35 40.50 -13.87
C THR A 800 -34.53 40.03 -12.43
N ALA A 801 -33.49 40.28 -11.62
CA ALA A 801 -33.52 40.23 -10.16
C ALA A 801 -34.45 41.31 -9.56
N VAL A 802 -35.10 40.98 -8.45
CA VAL A 802 -35.66 41.94 -7.48
C VAL A 802 -35.15 41.55 -6.09
N PRO A 803 -34.58 42.48 -5.30
CA PRO A 803 -34.08 42.21 -3.96
C PRO A 803 -35.13 42.59 -2.90
N ALA A 804 -35.11 41.92 -1.73
CA ALA A 804 -35.72 42.48 -0.52
C ALA A 804 -35.01 41.97 0.76
N ASN A 805 -34.62 42.96 1.57
CA ASN A 805 -33.95 42.86 2.85
C ASN A 805 -34.99 42.68 4.01
N PRO A 806 -34.55 42.51 5.28
CA PRO A 806 -35.25 41.80 6.36
C PRO A 806 -36.14 42.70 7.22
N THR A 807 -37.05 42.13 8.04
CA THR A 807 -37.28 42.50 9.46
C THR A 807 -38.43 41.75 10.16
N THR A 808 -38.17 41.47 11.45
CA THR A 808 -39.03 41.51 12.65
C THR A 808 -40.00 40.39 13.08
N HIS A 809 -39.81 40.07 14.37
CA HIS A 809 -40.51 39.21 15.33
C HIS A 809 -42.02 39.43 15.52
N SER A 810 -42.72 38.34 15.89
CA SER A 810 -43.63 38.31 17.07
C SER A 810 -44.07 36.87 17.40
N ALA A 811 -43.88 36.44 18.66
CA ALA A 811 -44.40 35.22 19.30
C ALA A 811 -45.92 35.38 19.65
N PRO A 812 -46.70 34.39 20.16
CA PRO A 812 -46.39 33.52 21.30
C PRO A 812 -46.92 32.05 21.27
N VAL A 813 -46.49 31.32 22.30
CA VAL A 813 -46.82 29.95 22.72
C VAL A 813 -48.07 29.91 23.63
N ALA A 814 -48.92 28.87 23.49
CA ALA A 814 -49.67 28.14 24.57
C ALA A 814 -50.56 27.03 23.94
N ALA A 815 -50.26 25.74 24.16
CA ALA A 815 -50.88 24.78 25.13
C ALA A 815 -52.29 24.29 24.73
N GLY A 816 -52.54 23.04 24.31
CA GLY A 816 -52.57 21.72 25.01
C GLY A 816 -53.86 20.97 24.54
N PRO A 817 -54.23 19.71 24.90
CA PRO A 817 -53.71 18.73 25.88
C PRO A 817 -53.38 17.36 25.19
N GLY A 818 -52.96 16.25 25.80
CA GLY A 818 -52.73 15.80 27.18
C GLY A 818 -52.44 14.28 27.11
N VAL A 819 -51.47 13.81 27.88
CA VAL A 819 -51.26 12.37 28.15
C VAL A 819 -51.18 12.25 29.67
N GLU A 820 -52.30 11.86 30.29
CA GLU A 820 -52.40 11.29 31.65
C GLU A 820 -52.18 9.78 31.51
N ASP A 821 -51.13 9.21 32.10
CA ASP A 821 -50.94 8.75 33.49
C ASP A 821 -50.82 7.21 33.52
N LEU A 822 -49.59 6.76 33.74
CA LEU A 822 -49.27 5.45 34.32
C LEU A 822 -48.31 5.73 35.49
N PRO A 823 -48.44 5.01 36.61
CA PRO A 823 -48.21 5.53 37.94
C PRO A 823 -46.75 5.93 38.19
N GLN A 824 -46.57 7.10 38.79
CA GLN A 824 -45.32 7.47 39.48
C GLN A 824 -45.02 6.43 40.55
N ARG A 825 -44.16 5.47 40.20
CA ARG A 825 -43.48 4.64 41.17
C ARG A 825 -42.46 5.54 41.86
N ALA A 826 -42.50 5.58 43.18
CA ALA A 826 -41.64 6.37 44.05
C ALA A 826 -40.21 6.44 43.51
N VAL A 827 -39.62 7.64 43.52
CA VAL A 827 -38.20 7.88 43.22
C VAL A 827 -37.38 6.92 44.07
N GLY A 828 -36.99 5.80 43.45
CA GLY A 828 -35.99 4.91 44.01
C GLY A 828 -34.70 5.72 44.14
N SER A 829 -33.93 5.45 45.18
CA SER A 829 -32.62 6.08 45.40
C SER A 829 -31.60 5.80 44.29
N GLU A 830 -31.98 5.04 43.26
CA GLU A 830 -31.14 4.45 42.21
C GLU A 830 -30.83 5.46 41.09
N ASP A 831 -29.56 5.53 40.67
CA ASP A 831 -29.12 6.48 39.64
C ASP A 831 -29.46 6.05 38.20
N PHE A 832 -29.93 4.81 37.99
CA PHE A 832 -30.27 4.26 36.67
C PHE A 832 -31.36 3.18 36.74
N THR A 833 -31.98 2.90 35.59
CA THR A 833 -32.86 1.73 35.37
C THR A 833 -32.22 0.77 34.37
N VAL A 834 -32.41 -0.54 34.54
CA VAL A 834 -31.95 -1.58 33.60
C VAL A 834 -33.14 -2.30 32.97
N ALA A 835 -33.08 -2.54 31.67
CA ALA A 835 -34.04 -3.34 30.92
C ALA A 835 -33.31 -4.41 30.09
N ILE A 836 -33.95 -5.55 29.88
CA ILE A 836 -33.47 -6.63 29.01
C ILE A 836 -34.52 -6.95 27.95
N GLY A 837 -34.07 -7.19 26.73
CA GLY A 837 -34.89 -7.71 25.62
C GLY A 837 -34.11 -8.74 24.82
N ALA A 838 -34.78 -9.42 23.90
CA ALA A 838 -34.15 -10.25 22.89
C ALA A 838 -34.81 -10.00 21.53
N PRO A 839 -34.06 -10.15 20.42
CA PRO A 839 -34.63 -10.04 19.09
C PRO A 839 -35.56 -11.22 18.74
N GLN A 840 -35.43 -12.34 19.46
CA GLN A 840 -36.19 -13.56 19.28
C GLN A 840 -36.49 -14.19 20.65
N ASP A 841 -37.69 -14.72 20.83
CA ASP A 841 -38.16 -15.44 22.02
C ASP A 841 -37.99 -16.97 21.91
N GLU A 842 -37.60 -17.46 20.73
CA GLU A 842 -37.26 -18.85 20.44
C GLU A 842 -35.87 -18.95 19.77
N VAL A 843 -35.00 -19.84 20.26
CA VAL A 843 -33.63 -20.03 19.78
C VAL A 843 -33.33 -21.53 19.65
N LYS A 844 -32.57 -21.95 18.64
CA LYS A 844 -32.21 -23.36 18.48
C LYS A 844 -31.07 -23.76 19.43
N ALA A 845 -31.13 -24.96 20.02
CA ALA A 845 -30.07 -25.49 20.86
C ALA A 845 -28.71 -25.48 20.13
N GLY A 846 -27.68 -24.94 20.79
CA GLY A 846 -26.34 -24.78 20.21
C GLY A 846 -26.18 -23.56 19.28
N THR A 847 -27.19 -22.69 19.19
CA THR A 847 -27.08 -21.40 18.49
C THR A 847 -27.05 -20.24 19.47
N ASP A 848 -26.37 -19.17 19.09
CA ASP A 848 -26.10 -18.03 19.95
C ASP A 848 -27.37 -17.24 20.32
N ALA A 849 -27.84 -17.43 21.55
CA ALA A 849 -28.94 -16.68 22.14
C ALA A 849 -28.49 -15.26 22.53
N LYS A 850 -28.86 -14.26 21.73
CA LYS A 850 -28.51 -12.85 21.95
C LYS A 850 -29.57 -12.13 22.77
N VAL A 851 -29.15 -11.36 23.77
CA VAL A 851 -30.01 -10.44 24.53
C VAL A 851 -29.48 -9.03 24.49
N THR A 852 -30.38 -8.05 24.43
CA THR A 852 -30.06 -6.63 24.51
C THR A 852 -30.29 -6.15 25.94
N ILE A 853 -29.31 -5.47 26.50
CA ILE A 853 -29.34 -4.87 27.83
C ILE A 853 -29.29 -3.36 27.64
N ALA A 854 -30.34 -2.67 28.08
CA ALA A 854 -30.45 -1.23 28.02
C ALA A 854 -30.35 -0.65 29.44
N LEU A 855 -29.45 0.29 29.63
CA LEU A 855 -29.28 1.00 30.89
C LEU A 855 -29.55 2.48 30.68
N ARG A 856 -30.56 3.01 31.36
CA ARG A 856 -30.95 4.41 31.28
C ARG A 856 -30.55 5.17 32.53
N ASN A 857 -29.80 6.25 32.37
CA ASN A 857 -29.44 7.15 33.46
C ASN A 857 -30.67 7.98 33.86
N VAL A 858 -31.14 7.81 35.09
CA VAL A 858 -32.26 8.59 35.67
C VAL A 858 -31.80 9.58 36.74
N SER A 859 -30.49 9.63 37.00
CA SER A 859 -29.87 10.60 37.90
C SER A 859 -29.62 11.96 37.22
N ASN A 860 -29.14 12.91 38.00
CA ASN A 860 -28.75 14.25 37.56
C ASN A 860 -27.23 14.40 37.27
N HIS A 861 -26.47 13.31 37.26
CA HIS A 861 -25.04 13.30 36.98
C HIS A 861 -24.68 12.16 36.03
N GLN A 862 -23.47 12.18 35.48
CA GLN A 862 -23.00 11.16 34.56
C GLN A 862 -22.76 9.85 35.30
N ILE A 863 -23.13 8.72 34.69
CA ILE A 863 -22.87 7.38 35.22
C ILE A 863 -21.97 6.60 34.25
N ALA A 864 -21.03 5.84 34.78
CA ALA A 864 -20.21 4.95 33.97
C ALA A 864 -20.95 3.63 33.68
N PHE A 865 -20.72 3.05 32.52
CA PHE A 865 -21.21 1.72 32.12
C PHE A 865 -20.08 1.01 31.37
N ALA A 866 -19.70 -0.20 31.80
CA ALA A 866 -18.74 -1.00 31.05
C ALA A 866 -19.39 -2.26 30.48
N HIS A 867 -18.90 -2.65 29.31
CA HIS A 867 -19.54 -3.64 28.47
C HIS A 867 -19.15 -5.10 28.81
N LYS A 868 -19.16 -5.51 30.09
CA LYS A 868 -18.79 -6.90 30.47
C LYS A 868 -19.69 -7.49 31.58
N PRO A 869 -20.22 -8.72 31.40
CA PRO A 869 -20.91 -9.47 32.45
C PRO A 869 -19.92 -9.95 33.53
N GLY A 870 -20.29 -9.85 34.81
CA GLY A 870 -19.71 -10.69 35.88
C GLY A 870 -18.62 -10.09 36.80
N ALA A 871 -18.29 -8.80 36.73
CA ALA A 871 -17.32 -8.22 37.68
C ALA A 871 -17.95 -7.82 39.03
N ASN A 872 -17.14 -7.76 40.10
CA ASN A 872 -17.55 -7.29 41.43
C ASN A 872 -17.29 -5.78 41.64
N ASN A 873 -17.03 -5.02 40.57
CA ASN A 873 -16.92 -3.56 40.66
C ASN A 873 -18.32 -2.94 40.43
N PRO A 874 -18.96 -2.38 41.49
CA PRO A 874 -20.32 -1.86 41.40
C PRO A 874 -20.45 -0.70 40.40
N GLU A 875 -19.36 -0.01 40.07
CA GLU A 875 -19.40 1.14 39.17
C GLU A 875 -19.42 0.77 37.68
N PHE A 876 -19.02 -0.45 37.30
CA PHE A 876 -18.75 -0.79 35.89
C PHE A 876 -19.35 -2.10 35.38
N SER A 877 -20.14 -2.84 36.15
CA SER A 877 -20.53 -4.21 35.75
C SER A 877 -21.96 -4.60 36.04
N TYR A 878 -22.45 -5.62 35.34
CA TYR A 878 -23.76 -6.23 35.54
C TYR A 878 -23.63 -7.77 35.59
N ARG A 879 -24.54 -8.43 36.32
CA ARG A 879 -24.66 -9.89 36.39
C ARG A 879 -25.87 -10.32 35.58
N ILE A 880 -25.69 -11.31 34.71
CA ILE A 880 -26.81 -12.01 34.06
C ILE A 880 -27.06 -13.30 34.84
N GLU A 881 -28.29 -13.51 35.29
CA GLU A 881 -28.76 -14.77 35.86
C GLU A 881 -29.63 -15.47 34.82
N VAL A 882 -29.32 -16.74 34.54
CA VAL A 882 -30.14 -17.59 33.67
C VAL A 882 -30.61 -18.80 34.46
N LYS A 883 -31.92 -19.03 34.49
CA LYS A 883 -32.55 -20.16 35.19
C LYS A 883 -33.30 -21.08 34.23
N ASP A 884 -33.24 -22.37 34.48
CA ASP A 884 -34.03 -23.38 33.76
C ASP A 884 -35.51 -23.32 34.17
N ALA A 885 -36.35 -24.13 33.50
CA ALA A 885 -37.79 -24.21 33.79
C ALA A 885 -38.12 -24.71 35.21
N LYS A 886 -37.15 -25.27 35.94
CA LYS A 886 -37.28 -25.71 37.34
C LYS A 886 -36.79 -24.65 38.32
N GLY A 887 -36.30 -23.51 37.82
CA GLY A 887 -35.77 -22.40 38.62
C GLY A 887 -34.32 -22.58 39.06
N HIS A 888 -33.61 -23.60 38.56
CA HIS A 888 -32.19 -23.79 38.86
C HIS A 888 -31.32 -22.91 37.96
N GLU A 889 -30.28 -22.29 38.53
CA GLU A 889 -29.31 -21.51 37.76
C GLU A 889 -28.56 -22.43 36.79
N VAL A 890 -28.46 -22.00 35.53
CA VAL A 890 -27.81 -22.76 34.45
C VAL A 890 -26.30 -22.72 34.64
N GLU A 891 -25.63 -23.85 34.44
CA GLU A 891 -24.19 -23.95 34.61
C GLU A 891 -23.45 -22.99 33.65
N GLY A 892 -22.57 -22.15 34.20
CA GLY A 892 -21.72 -21.25 33.41
C GLY A 892 -20.73 -22.03 32.51
N THR A 893 -20.41 -21.52 31.33
CA THR A 893 -19.34 -22.10 30.49
C THR A 893 -17.95 -21.85 31.10
N ALA A 894 -16.87 -22.40 30.52
CA ALA A 894 -15.51 -22.05 30.94
C ALA A 894 -15.27 -20.53 30.90
N TYR A 895 -15.67 -19.87 29.80
CA TYR A 895 -15.63 -18.42 29.65
C TYR A 895 -16.51 -17.69 30.66
N GLY A 896 -17.74 -18.17 30.89
CA GLY A 896 -18.66 -17.56 31.86
C GLY A 896 -18.14 -17.64 33.29
N ARG A 897 -17.49 -18.75 33.66
CA ARG A 897 -16.84 -18.92 34.97
C ARG A 897 -15.58 -18.06 35.10
N GLU A 898 -14.78 -17.97 34.04
CA GLU A 898 -13.60 -17.09 33.97
C GLU A 898 -14.00 -15.60 34.07
N ALA A 899 -15.07 -15.20 33.39
CA ALA A 899 -15.65 -13.85 33.47
C ALA A 899 -16.16 -13.49 34.87
N LEU A 900 -16.53 -14.48 35.69
CA LEU A 900 -16.89 -14.32 37.10
C LEU A 900 -15.67 -14.31 38.06
N GLN A 901 -14.53 -14.87 37.64
CA GLN A 901 -13.35 -15.06 38.50
C GLN A 901 -12.23 -14.03 38.29
N HIS A 902 -12.05 -13.47 37.10
CA HIS A 902 -10.98 -12.49 36.85
C HIS A 902 -11.34 -11.07 37.27
N GLN A 903 -10.68 -10.60 38.34
CA GLN A 903 -10.81 -9.25 38.93
C GLN A 903 -9.68 -8.26 38.52
N GLN A 904 -8.83 -8.57 37.54
CA GLN A 904 -7.63 -7.73 37.26
C GLN A 904 -7.80 -6.70 36.12
N GLU A 905 -7.00 -5.64 36.26
CA GLU A 905 -7.07 -4.31 35.66
C GLU A 905 -6.76 -4.25 34.15
N GLU A 906 -7.58 -4.89 33.33
CA GLU A 906 -7.53 -4.70 31.87
C GLU A 906 -8.30 -3.43 31.43
N THR A 907 -7.77 -2.84 30.36
CA THR A 907 -8.25 -1.72 29.54
C THR A 907 -9.78 -1.65 29.43
N ARG A 908 -10.36 -0.58 29.96
CA ARG A 908 -11.82 -0.44 30.10
C ARG A 908 -12.41 0.32 28.91
N MET A 909 -13.26 -0.33 28.11
CA MET A 909 -14.28 0.38 27.32
C MET A 909 -15.39 0.83 28.30
N VAL A 910 -15.25 2.04 28.84
CA VAL A 910 -16.27 2.67 29.69
C VAL A 910 -17.08 3.64 28.84
N GLU A 911 -18.37 3.35 28.64
CA GLU A 911 -19.33 4.32 28.14
C GLU A 911 -19.83 5.17 29.29
N TYR A 912 -19.75 6.49 29.15
CA TYR A 912 -20.31 7.39 30.15
C TYR A 912 -21.68 7.89 29.72
N VAL A 913 -22.73 7.45 30.43
CA VAL A 913 -24.12 7.75 30.10
C VAL A 913 -24.55 9.06 30.77
N GLN A 914 -24.89 10.06 29.97
CA GLN A 914 -25.37 11.36 30.44
C GLN A 914 -26.77 11.27 31.06
N PRO A 915 -27.17 12.20 31.96
CA PRO A 915 -28.53 12.28 32.51
C PRO A 915 -29.61 12.15 31.43
N GLY A 916 -30.56 11.23 31.61
CA GLY A 916 -31.68 10.98 30.69
C GLY A 916 -31.35 10.17 29.43
N LYS A 917 -30.07 9.86 29.15
CA LYS A 917 -29.62 9.00 28.04
C LYS A 917 -29.57 7.53 28.45
N ALA A 918 -29.47 6.64 27.46
CA ALA A 918 -29.34 5.21 27.68
C ALA A 918 -28.15 4.64 26.90
N ALA A 919 -27.42 3.73 27.53
CA ALA A 919 -26.46 2.83 26.89
C ALA A 919 -27.16 1.51 26.55
N VAL A 920 -26.83 0.93 25.40
CA VAL A 920 -27.42 -0.33 24.94
C VAL A 920 -26.32 -1.28 24.51
N GLN A 921 -26.37 -2.51 25.00
CA GLN A 921 -25.39 -3.55 24.70
C GLN A 921 -26.07 -4.85 24.30
N THR A 922 -25.43 -5.63 23.43
CA THR A 922 -25.80 -7.03 23.16
C THR A 922 -24.90 -7.98 23.95
N ALA A 923 -25.51 -8.93 24.67
CA ALA A 923 -24.83 -10.03 25.35
C ALA A 923 -25.19 -11.38 24.70
N HIS A 924 -24.20 -12.26 24.64
CA HIS A 924 -24.28 -13.58 24.02
C HIS A 924 -24.40 -14.65 25.11
N LEU A 925 -25.60 -15.17 25.34
CA LEU A 925 -25.87 -16.04 26.50
C LEU A 925 -25.14 -17.38 26.41
N GLU A 926 -24.99 -17.98 25.23
CA GLU A 926 -24.26 -19.24 25.05
C GLU A 926 -22.76 -19.12 25.37
N ARG A 927 -22.19 -17.90 25.32
CA ARG A 927 -20.82 -17.67 25.79
C ARG A 927 -20.74 -17.72 27.32
N LEU A 928 -21.83 -17.40 28.03
CA LEU A 928 -21.84 -17.22 29.48
C LEU A 928 -22.38 -18.45 30.22
N VAL A 929 -23.43 -19.08 29.71
CA VAL A 929 -24.11 -20.24 30.32
C VAL A 929 -24.39 -21.31 29.28
N ASN A 930 -24.43 -22.57 29.72
CA ASN A 930 -24.66 -23.72 28.84
C ASN A 930 -26.16 -23.93 28.59
N MET A 931 -26.68 -23.35 27.50
CA MET A 931 -28.09 -23.44 27.11
C MET A 931 -28.37 -24.51 26.03
N ASN A 932 -27.45 -25.46 25.85
CA ASN A 932 -27.54 -26.53 24.84
C ASN A 932 -28.67 -27.55 25.03
N ARG A 933 -29.48 -27.45 26.09
CA ARG A 933 -30.62 -28.32 26.33
C ARG A 933 -31.92 -27.62 25.90
N PRO A 934 -32.75 -28.21 25.04
CA PRO A 934 -34.06 -27.67 24.74
C PRO A 934 -34.89 -27.49 26.03
N GLY A 935 -35.56 -26.36 26.16
CA GLY A 935 -36.31 -26.00 27.35
C GLY A 935 -36.59 -24.51 27.46
N ARG A 936 -37.43 -24.14 28.42
CA ARG A 936 -37.73 -22.75 28.75
C ARG A 936 -36.71 -22.22 29.75
N TYR A 937 -36.12 -21.07 29.44
CA TYR A 937 -35.14 -20.37 30.27
C TYR A 937 -35.64 -18.99 30.66
N THR A 938 -35.20 -18.54 31.82
CA THR A 938 -35.53 -17.22 32.36
C THR A 938 -34.25 -16.43 32.55
N VAL A 939 -34.18 -15.23 32.00
CA VAL A 939 -32.99 -14.37 31.99
C VAL A 939 -33.29 -13.06 32.70
N VAL A 940 -32.46 -12.70 33.67
CA VAL A 940 -32.57 -11.47 34.46
C VAL A 940 -31.19 -10.81 34.58
N VAL A 941 -31.14 -9.49 34.45
CA VAL A 941 -29.93 -8.70 34.67
C VAL A 941 -30.02 -7.98 36.01
N PHE A 942 -28.93 -8.01 36.75
CA PHE A 942 -28.74 -7.29 38.00
C PHE A 942 -27.55 -6.36 37.87
N ARG A 943 -27.67 -5.13 38.37
CA ARG A 943 -26.55 -4.21 38.50
C ARG A 943 -26.60 -3.51 39.85
N LYS A 944 -25.47 -3.47 40.55
CA LYS A 944 -25.35 -2.70 41.78
C LYS A 944 -25.10 -1.23 41.44
N ASP A 945 -25.83 -0.33 42.07
CA ASP A 945 -25.56 1.10 42.02
C ASP A 945 -24.38 1.42 42.94
N ALA A 946 -23.35 2.05 42.38
CA ALA A 946 -22.10 2.32 43.10
C ALA A 946 -22.24 3.35 44.21
N LYS A 947 -23.22 4.25 44.11
CA LYS A 947 -23.40 5.36 45.04
C LYS A 947 -24.10 4.93 46.33
N ASN A 948 -25.15 4.13 46.21
CA ASN A 948 -26.00 3.73 47.33
C ASN A 948 -25.93 2.22 47.66
N GLY A 949 -25.29 1.42 46.80
CA GLY A 949 -25.17 -0.03 46.95
C GLY A 949 -26.43 -0.84 46.64
N ALA A 950 -27.52 -0.21 46.19
CA ALA A 950 -28.76 -0.87 45.80
C ALA A 950 -28.57 -1.76 44.56
N VAL A 951 -29.26 -2.89 44.50
CA VAL A 951 -29.19 -3.80 43.35
C VAL A 951 -30.41 -3.56 42.46
N VAL A 952 -30.19 -2.91 41.32
CA VAL A 952 -31.19 -2.65 40.28
C VAL A 952 -31.40 -3.93 39.47
N ARG A 953 -32.65 -4.40 39.41
CA ARG A 953 -33.06 -5.61 38.67
C ARG A 953 -33.79 -5.23 37.38
N SER A 954 -33.49 -5.89 36.27
CA SER A 954 -34.24 -5.75 35.01
C SER A 954 -35.62 -6.38 35.05
N ASN A 955 -36.41 -6.19 33.99
CA ASN A 955 -37.52 -7.08 33.68
C ASN A 955 -37.02 -8.53 33.47
N GLU A 956 -37.93 -9.48 33.57
CA GLU A 956 -37.66 -10.90 33.35
C GLU A 956 -37.92 -11.25 31.88
N LEU A 957 -36.93 -11.86 31.22
CA LEU A 957 -37.04 -12.32 29.84
C LEU A 957 -37.19 -13.85 29.83
N THR A 958 -38.25 -14.35 29.20
CA THR A 958 -38.38 -15.78 28.90
C THR A 958 -37.78 -16.07 27.52
N MET A 959 -36.96 -17.12 27.42
CA MET A 959 -36.44 -17.63 26.15
C MET A 959 -36.73 -19.12 26.02
N ASN A 960 -37.24 -19.56 24.87
CA ASN A 960 -37.48 -20.96 24.57
C ASN A 960 -36.33 -21.49 23.71
N VAL A 961 -35.58 -22.47 24.22
CA VAL A 961 -34.59 -23.19 23.43
C VAL A 961 -35.27 -24.42 22.83
N VAL A 962 -35.27 -24.52 21.50
CA VAL A 962 -35.87 -25.63 20.74
C VAL A 962 -34.79 -26.55 20.16
N PRO A 963 -35.09 -27.84 19.89
CA PRO A 963 -34.13 -28.79 19.32
C PRO A 963 -33.51 -28.38 17.97
#